data_AF-A0A6L4U1D6-F1
#
_entry.id   AF-A0A6L4U1D6-F1
#
_cell.length_a   1.000
_cell.length_b   1.000
_cell.length_c   1.000
_cell.angle_alpha   90.00
_cell.angle_beta   90.00
_cell.angle_gamma   90.00
#
_symmetry.space_group_name_H-M   'P 1'
#
loop_
_entity.id
_entity.type
_entity.pdbx_description
1 polymer ?
#
loop_
_entity_poly.entity_id
_entity_poly.type
_entity_poly.pdbx_seq_one_letter_code
_entity_poly.pdbx_strand_id
1 'polypeptide(L)'
;MSNLDRKITDDFSQYTVRKDLVSEVKGNALVPSYVLEYLLSKYATTTDQESINAGVKRVRDILADNYVHREEANLIQSKIREKGRYQVIDKVQVALNEKLDRYEATFENLGISRVVVDSITVDKNPKLLVTGIWCMCTLVYAYSGDRDEVPWRLHRLMPVQMSHDDRENYLAMRAKFTAGEWIDLLMQSVGFNPDLFGDRAKLLHLVRMIPFVERNYNLIELGPKGTGKSHIYSEFSPHGMLISGGEVTAAKLFVNNANKQIGLVGYWDTVAFDEFAGKAKKADKALVDIMKNYMANKSFSRGANVTQAEASMVFVGNTSHNVPYMLKNSDLFEELPVQYHDPAFLDRIHYYLPGWEFEQIRTEMFTSGYGFVVDYLAEILHNLRNVDYGSAFEKYFKLSPSLSTRDKDGVRKTFSGLMKLIYPSGQATAEQMEPLLRCAIEGRKRVKDQLCRIDSTMAAVDFSYTRAGSVEPVAVHVLEEDDYPELYWRGGHDERDEAERGTVAPVALADDASLGVEKVDNTTSDVPAGDSIGSVDDKAAASADVTHKVDNANETESSSPVLATESTATSLSTLARVPSLSPIERAATTAKEGHVEFAESQRGATYNKLFGPYVAGATQITLKDPYIRKTYQVRNLAEFLETVYTYTNRSDEVHVHLITGCDEEYPDRQIDNLSQVQATFGTLGIALTYEFSESGHDRSIVTDTGWRVILGRGLDIYQRYSDNDWLNPLTRQQKLRRVKEFSVTYQRR
;
A
#
# COMPACT_ATOMS: atom_id res chain seq x y z
N MET A 1 -24.28 16.04 12.07
CA MET A 1 -23.56 15.05 12.90
C MET A 1 -24.04 13.67 12.54
N SER A 2 -23.10 12.79 12.20
CA SER A 2 -23.36 11.36 11.96
C SER A 2 -23.72 10.63 13.27
N ASN A 3 -24.19 9.39 13.18
CA ASN A 3 -24.41 8.54 14.37
C ASN A 3 -23.10 8.28 15.13
N LEU A 4 -21.99 8.13 14.40
CA LEU A 4 -20.66 7.98 14.99
C LEU A 4 -20.25 9.24 15.75
N ASP A 5 -20.43 10.43 15.16
CA ASP A 5 -20.10 11.70 15.83
C ASP A 5 -20.88 11.88 17.14
N ARG A 6 -22.18 11.53 17.16
CA ARG A 6 -23.00 11.61 18.38
C ARG A 6 -22.45 10.70 19.48
N LYS A 7 -22.16 9.44 19.13
CA LYS A 7 -21.57 8.47 20.05
C LYS A 7 -20.22 8.94 20.58
N ILE A 8 -19.40 9.55 19.73
CA ILE A 8 -18.11 10.14 20.11
C ILE A 8 -18.33 11.28 21.13
N THR A 9 -19.25 12.20 20.85
CA THR A 9 -19.46 13.38 21.69
C THR A 9 -20.12 13.07 23.03
N ASP A 10 -21.01 12.08 23.08
CA ASP A 10 -21.72 11.70 24.30
C ASP A 10 -20.79 11.03 25.32
N ASP A 11 -19.87 10.19 24.84
CA ASP A 11 -18.98 9.42 25.70
C ASP A 11 -17.58 10.05 25.88
N PHE A 12 -17.08 10.86 24.92
CA PHE A 12 -15.64 11.21 24.80
C PHE A 12 -15.33 12.68 24.46
N SER A 13 -16.24 13.61 24.74
CA SER A 13 -16.09 15.04 24.40
C SER A 13 -14.79 15.71 24.88
N GLN A 14 -14.15 15.22 25.95
CA GLN A 14 -12.91 15.80 26.50
C GLN A 14 -11.64 15.41 25.73
N TYR A 15 -11.70 14.33 24.94
CA TYR A 15 -10.55 13.74 24.26
C TYR A 15 -10.64 13.83 22.73
N THR A 16 -11.70 14.44 22.24
CA THR A 16 -12.03 14.52 20.82
C THR A 16 -12.24 15.96 20.41
N VAL A 17 -11.96 16.21 19.13
CA VAL A 17 -12.07 17.54 18.52
C VAL A 17 -12.65 17.38 17.13
N ARG A 18 -13.42 18.38 16.72
CA ARG A 18 -13.95 18.45 15.37
C ARG A 18 -12.83 18.85 14.41
N LYS A 19 -12.52 18.00 13.44
CA LYS A 19 -11.26 18.04 12.69
C LYS A 19 -11.20 19.14 11.63
N ASP A 20 -12.34 19.55 11.08
CA ASP A 20 -12.43 20.66 10.13
C ASP A 20 -12.00 22.01 10.74
N LEU A 21 -12.26 22.21 12.04
CA LEU A 21 -11.95 23.45 12.75
C LEU A 21 -10.44 23.77 12.76
N VAL A 22 -9.57 22.76 12.67
CA VAL A 22 -8.12 22.96 12.61
C VAL A 22 -7.76 23.84 11.41
N SER A 23 -8.34 23.56 10.25
CA SER A 23 -8.12 24.35 9.03
C SER A 23 -8.65 25.77 9.15
N GLU A 24 -9.75 25.96 9.89
CA GLU A 24 -10.38 27.27 10.12
C GLU A 24 -9.52 28.18 11.02
N VAL A 25 -8.81 27.59 11.97
CA VAL A 25 -8.00 28.32 12.97
C VAL A 25 -6.57 28.55 12.48
N LYS A 26 -6.01 27.61 11.70
CA LYS A 26 -4.61 27.63 11.25
C LYS A 26 -4.22 28.97 10.62
N GLY A 27 -5.09 29.54 9.78
CA GLY A 27 -4.86 30.83 9.14
C GLY A 27 -3.46 30.92 8.52
N ASN A 28 -2.69 31.95 8.89
CA ASN A 28 -1.28 32.13 8.49
C ASN A 28 -0.28 31.70 9.59
N ALA A 29 -0.74 31.17 10.72
CA ALA A 29 0.13 30.78 11.82
C ALA A 29 0.88 29.48 11.47
N LEU A 30 2.22 29.51 11.54
CA LEU A 30 3.09 28.35 11.28
C LEU A 30 3.16 27.42 12.51
N VAL A 31 1.99 27.08 13.05
CA VAL A 31 1.83 26.25 14.24
C VAL A 31 1.51 24.81 13.80
N PRO A 32 2.16 23.78 14.39
CA PRO A 32 1.81 22.39 14.09
C PRO A 32 0.35 22.07 14.41
N SER A 33 -0.26 21.16 13.64
CA SER A 33 -1.70 20.90 13.73
C SER A 33 -2.11 20.35 15.10
N TYR A 34 -1.26 19.55 15.74
CA TYR A 34 -1.52 19.02 17.09
C TYR A 34 -1.60 20.12 18.17
N VAL A 35 -0.87 21.23 18.02
CA VAL A 35 -0.96 22.38 18.94
C VAL A 35 -2.31 23.06 18.80
N LEU A 36 -2.79 23.22 17.56
CA LEU A 36 -4.11 23.78 17.27
C LEU A 36 -5.23 22.90 17.83
N GLU A 37 -5.13 21.58 17.63
CA GLU A 37 -6.08 20.61 18.18
C GLU A 37 -6.14 20.65 19.71
N TYR A 38 -4.99 20.76 20.38
CA TYR A 38 -4.94 20.89 21.84
C TYR A 38 -5.61 22.18 22.35
N LEU A 39 -5.42 23.30 21.64
CA LEU A 39 -6.10 24.54 22.01
C LEU A 39 -7.61 24.43 21.76
N LEU A 40 -8.01 23.85 20.62
CA LEU A 40 -9.41 23.61 20.30
C LEU A 40 -10.08 22.66 21.29
N SER A 41 -9.42 21.61 21.73
CA SER A 41 -9.96 20.68 22.73
C SER A 41 -10.12 21.30 24.12
N LYS A 42 -9.56 22.48 24.38
CA LYS A 42 -9.80 23.23 25.63
C LYS A 42 -10.92 24.25 25.54
N TYR A 43 -11.13 24.83 24.36
CA TYR A 43 -12.02 25.99 24.19
C TYR A 43 -13.23 25.73 23.29
N ALA A 44 -13.25 24.64 22.51
CA ALA A 44 -14.32 24.26 21.59
C ALA A 44 -14.76 22.79 21.82
N THR A 45 -15.15 22.47 23.06
CA THR A 45 -15.47 21.10 23.52
C THR A 45 -16.93 20.68 23.33
N THR A 46 -17.82 21.63 23.03
CA THR A 46 -19.25 21.41 22.95
C THR A 46 -19.72 21.14 21.52
N THR A 47 -20.92 20.59 21.37
CA THR A 47 -21.58 20.35 20.08
C THR A 47 -22.42 21.52 19.58
N ASP A 48 -22.71 22.48 20.45
CA ASP A 48 -23.45 23.70 20.12
C ASP A 48 -22.62 24.63 19.22
N GLN A 49 -23.23 25.11 18.13
CA GLN A 49 -22.52 25.85 17.09
C GLN A 49 -22.09 27.26 17.56
N GLU A 50 -22.87 27.92 18.42
CA GLU A 50 -22.48 29.23 18.96
C GLU A 50 -21.26 29.10 19.87
N SER A 51 -21.26 28.09 20.73
CA SER A 51 -20.15 27.77 21.63
C SER A 51 -18.89 27.36 20.86
N ILE A 52 -19.02 26.58 19.79
CA ILE A 52 -17.91 26.25 18.88
C ILE A 52 -17.34 27.52 18.25
N ASN A 53 -18.18 28.41 17.71
CA ASN A 53 -17.73 29.65 17.07
C ASN A 53 -17.01 30.57 18.07
N ALA A 54 -17.52 30.67 19.30
CA ALA A 54 -16.87 31.40 20.37
C ALA A 54 -15.52 30.79 20.77
N GLY A 55 -15.45 29.46 20.83
CA GLY A 55 -14.22 28.70 21.06
C GLY A 55 -13.17 28.92 19.99
N VAL A 56 -13.55 28.78 18.71
CA VAL A 56 -12.68 29.05 17.54
C VAL A 56 -12.15 30.48 17.57
N LYS A 57 -13.02 31.47 17.82
CA LYS A 57 -12.61 32.88 17.96
C LYS A 57 -11.58 33.05 19.08
N ARG A 58 -11.83 32.45 20.25
CA ARG A 58 -10.91 32.50 21.40
C ARG A 58 -9.55 31.88 21.08
N VAL A 59 -9.51 30.77 20.35
CA VAL A 59 -8.24 30.16 19.93
C VAL A 59 -7.50 31.07 18.95
N ARG A 60 -8.19 31.68 17.98
CA ARG A 60 -7.58 32.67 17.08
C ARG A 60 -6.99 33.85 17.85
N ASP A 61 -7.71 34.39 18.83
CA ASP A 61 -7.24 35.49 19.67
C ASP A 61 -6.00 35.08 20.48
N ILE A 62 -6.00 33.86 21.06
CA ILE A 62 -4.83 33.32 21.79
C ILE A 62 -3.61 33.20 20.87
N LEU A 63 -3.78 32.71 19.64
CA LEU A 63 -2.69 32.59 18.68
C LEU A 63 -2.17 33.98 18.28
N ALA A 64 -3.05 34.91 17.94
CA ALA A 64 -2.66 36.26 17.54
C ALA A 64 -1.89 37.01 18.65
N ASP A 65 -2.30 36.84 19.90
CA ASP A 65 -1.68 37.56 21.02
C ASP A 65 -0.43 36.88 21.59
N ASN A 66 -0.36 35.55 21.55
CA ASN A 66 0.66 34.79 22.28
C ASN A 66 1.61 33.98 21.39
N TYR A 67 1.25 33.66 20.13
CA TYR A 67 2.18 32.96 19.25
C TYR A 67 3.33 33.88 18.84
N VAL A 68 4.56 33.37 18.94
CA VAL A 68 5.74 34.16 18.60
C VAL A 68 6.13 33.89 17.15
N HIS A 69 5.84 34.85 16.28
CA HIS A 69 6.44 34.90 14.95
C HIS A 69 7.91 35.33 15.08
N ARG A 70 8.82 34.59 14.43
CA ARG A 70 10.27 34.85 14.52
C ARG A 70 10.66 36.27 14.10
N GLU A 71 9.95 36.84 13.14
CA GLU A 71 10.15 38.22 12.66
C GLU A 71 9.73 39.27 13.70
N GLU A 72 8.77 38.93 14.57
CA GLU A 72 8.23 39.81 15.61
C GLU A 72 8.85 39.56 16.99
N ALA A 73 9.85 38.66 17.10
CA ALA A 73 10.45 38.26 18.37
C ALA A 73 10.89 39.46 19.23
N ASN A 74 11.55 40.45 18.62
CA ASN A 74 11.98 41.68 19.31
C ASN A 74 10.81 42.53 19.82
N LEU A 75 9.70 42.58 19.08
CA LEU A 75 8.49 43.27 19.50
C LEU A 75 7.86 42.58 20.71
N ILE A 76 7.77 41.25 20.70
CA ILE A 76 7.27 40.47 21.83
C ILE A 76 8.18 40.60 23.06
N GLN A 77 9.51 40.54 22.88
CA GLN A 77 10.49 40.80 23.94
C GLN A 77 10.27 42.19 24.59
N SER A 78 10.05 43.22 23.78
CA SER A 78 9.70 44.56 24.27
C SER A 78 8.38 44.58 25.04
N LYS A 79 7.33 43.93 24.51
CA LYS A 79 6.04 43.78 25.23
C LYS A 79 6.19 43.08 26.58
N ILE A 80 7.01 42.02 26.67
CA ILE A 80 7.29 41.32 27.94
C ILE A 80 7.95 42.26 28.94
N ARG A 81 8.92 43.08 28.49
CA ARG A 81 9.59 44.08 29.33
C ARG A 81 8.63 45.14 29.85
N GLU A 82 7.84 45.76 28.97
CA GLU A 82 6.95 46.87 29.33
C GLU A 82 5.75 46.41 30.18
N LYS A 83 5.19 45.22 29.90
CA LYS A 83 4.08 44.67 30.69
C LYS A 83 4.56 43.94 31.96
N GLY A 84 5.85 43.67 32.09
CA GLY A 84 6.46 42.90 33.18
C GLY A 84 6.16 41.40 33.16
N ARG A 85 4.98 40.98 32.70
CA ARG A 85 4.56 39.58 32.55
C ARG A 85 3.79 39.39 31.25
N TYR A 86 4.11 38.34 30.50
CA TYR A 86 3.41 38.00 29.26
C TYR A 86 3.34 36.49 29.04
N GLN A 87 2.34 36.04 28.28
CA GLN A 87 2.22 34.65 27.85
C GLN A 87 2.70 34.51 26.41
N VAL A 88 3.44 33.43 26.15
CA VAL A 88 3.95 33.10 24.82
C VAL A 88 3.71 31.63 24.51
N ILE A 89 3.46 31.32 23.25
CA ILE A 89 3.43 29.97 22.71
C ILE A 89 4.69 29.83 21.86
N ASP A 90 5.59 28.95 22.31
CA ASP A 90 6.87 28.73 21.64
C ASP A 90 7.37 27.30 21.86
N LYS A 91 8.32 26.87 21.04
CA LYS A 91 9.05 25.62 21.23
C LYS A 91 10.22 25.86 22.19
N VAL A 92 10.21 25.12 23.30
CA VAL A 92 11.14 25.29 24.41
C VAL A 92 12.01 24.06 24.54
N GLN A 93 13.32 24.25 24.56
CA GLN A 93 14.31 23.22 24.83
C GLN A 93 15.08 23.58 26.09
N VAL A 94 15.41 22.61 26.93
CA VAL A 94 16.19 22.78 28.16
C VAL A 94 17.52 22.04 28.03
N ALA A 95 18.58 22.60 28.60
CA ALA A 95 19.85 21.92 28.76
C ALA A 95 20.39 22.12 30.18
N LEU A 96 21.17 21.15 30.67
CA LEU A 96 21.91 21.30 31.92
C LEU A 96 23.16 22.16 31.66
N ASN A 97 23.26 23.29 32.34
CA ASN A 97 24.48 24.08 32.37
C ASN A 97 25.38 23.55 33.51
N GLU A 98 26.30 22.65 33.17
CA GLU A 98 27.20 22.00 34.14
C GLU A 98 28.11 22.97 34.88
N LYS A 99 28.39 24.16 34.31
CA LYS A 99 29.27 25.16 34.94
C LYS A 99 28.57 25.91 36.08
N LEU A 100 27.26 26.10 35.95
CA LEU A 100 26.43 26.85 36.91
C LEU A 100 25.49 25.94 37.69
N ASP A 101 25.57 24.62 37.45
CA ASP A 101 24.75 23.56 38.05
C ASP A 101 23.24 23.89 38.04
N ARG A 102 22.73 24.27 36.86
CA ARG A 102 21.32 24.63 36.69
C ARG A 102 20.78 24.30 35.31
N TYR A 103 19.47 24.08 35.23
CA TYR A 103 18.78 23.90 33.96
C TYR A 103 18.46 25.26 33.31
N GLU A 104 18.76 25.38 32.03
CA GLU A 104 18.57 26.58 31.24
C GLU A 104 17.72 26.28 29.99
N ALA A 105 16.59 26.98 29.84
CA ALA A 105 15.72 26.93 28.69
C ALA A 105 16.16 27.89 27.58
N THR A 106 15.93 27.44 26.35
CA THR A 106 16.03 28.19 25.10
C THR A 106 14.68 28.16 24.40
N PHE A 107 14.24 29.33 23.95
CA PHE A 107 12.98 29.54 23.25
C PHE A 107 13.28 29.78 21.77
N GLU A 108 12.76 28.90 20.90
CA GLU A 108 13.16 28.84 19.49
C GLU A 108 12.74 30.08 18.69
N ASN A 109 11.47 30.49 18.78
CA ASN A 109 10.96 31.63 18.01
C ASN A 109 11.19 32.97 18.71
N LEU A 110 11.07 33.02 20.03
CA LEU A 110 11.34 34.22 20.82
C LEU A 110 12.82 34.58 20.84
N GLY A 111 13.71 33.61 20.56
CA GLY A 111 15.15 33.84 20.42
C GLY A 111 15.86 34.19 21.73
N ILE A 112 15.28 33.81 22.87
CA ILE A 112 15.91 33.97 24.19
C ILE A 112 16.50 32.65 24.67
N SER A 113 17.59 32.74 25.42
CA SER A 113 18.30 31.58 25.99
C SER A 113 18.74 31.87 27.42
N ARG A 114 19.26 30.84 28.09
CA ARG A 114 19.74 30.90 29.50
C ARG A 114 18.63 31.19 30.52
N VAL A 115 17.36 30.95 30.17
CA VAL A 115 16.23 31.16 31.08
C VAL A 115 16.25 30.04 32.13
N VAL A 116 16.45 30.36 33.40
CA VAL A 116 16.55 29.33 34.45
C VAL A 116 15.23 28.58 34.60
N VAL A 117 15.31 27.25 34.70
CA VAL A 117 14.18 26.34 34.93
C VAL A 117 14.45 25.50 36.17
N ASP A 118 13.43 25.29 37.00
CA ASP A 118 13.54 24.41 38.17
C ASP A 118 13.58 22.94 37.78
N SER A 119 14.24 22.11 38.59
CA SER A 119 14.38 20.67 38.32
C SER A 119 13.04 19.94 38.27
N ILE A 120 12.05 20.33 39.08
CA ILE A 120 10.72 19.68 39.11
C ILE A 120 10.02 19.83 37.75
N THR A 121 10.11 21.01 37.13
CA THR A 121 9.58 21.25 35.78
C THR A 121 10.27 20.36 34.75
N VAL A 122 11.59 20.15 34.86
CA VAL A 122 12.35 19.28 33.95
C VAL A 122 12.00 17.81 34.15
N ASP A 123 11.94 17.34 35.41
CA ASP A 123 11.63 15.95 35.76
C ASP A 123 10.24 15.53 35.27
N LYS A 124 9.26 16.45 35.34
CA LYS A 124 7.91 16.22 34.81
C LYS A 124 7.84 16.25 33.29
N ASN A 125 8.83 16.83 32.62
CA ASN A 125 8.83 17.07 31.18
C ASN A 125 10.19 16.70 30.56
N PRO A 126 10.64 15.45 30.66
CA PRO A 126 11.99 15.05 30.26
C PRO A 126 12.28 15.33 28.78
N LYS A 127 11.25 15.39 27.93
CA LYS A 127 11.36 15.75 26.50
C LYS A 127 11.92 17.15 26.25
N LEU A 128 11.82 18.07 27.22
CA LEU A 128 12.46 19.37 27.15
C LEU A 128 13.98 19.23 26.93
N LEU A 129 14.62 18.19 27.47
CA LEU A 129 16.08 17.98 27.41
C LEU A 129 16.60 17.48 26.05
N VAL A 130 15.71 17.09 25.14
CA VAL A 130 16.10 16.41 23.90
C VAL A 130 15.93 17.32 22.70
N THR A 131 14.70 17.51 22.25
CA THR A 131 14.36 18.19 21.00
C THR A 131 13.55 19.47 21.23
N GLY A 132 13.18 19.70 22.48
CA GLY A 132 12.25 20.74 22.89
C GLY A 132 10.81 20.43 22.50
N ILE A 133 9.88 20.93 23.28
CA ILE A 133 8.44 20.72 23.06
C ILE A 133 7.71 22.07 23.02
N TRP A 134 6.58 22.10 22.32
CA TRP A 134 5.73 23.29 22.29
C TRP A 134 5.11 23.53 23.66
N CYS A 135 5.29 24.73 24.17
CA CYS A 135 4.82 25.13 25.49
C CYS A 135 4.08 26.46 25.43
N MET A 136 3.02 26.55 26.24
CA MET A 136 2.51 27.82 26.72
C MET A 136 3.33 28.25 27.93
N CYS A 137 4.15 29.28 27.76
CA CYS A 137 5.02 29.80 28.80
C CYS A 137 4.55 31.17 29.28
N THR A 138 4.58 31.38 30.59
CA THR A 138 4.46 32.71 31.18
C THR A 138 5.86 33.20 31.53
N LEU A 139 6.29 34.25 30.85
CA LEU A 139 7.58 34.90 31.05
C LEU A 139 7.41 36.18 31.85
N VAL A 140 8.38 36.46 32.71
CA VAL A 140 8.50 37.69 33.49
C VAL A 140 9.83 38.34 33.19
N TYR A 141 9.84 39.65 33.03
CA TYR A 141 11.08 40.42 32.86
C TYR A 141 11.52 41.03 34.20
N ALA A 142 12.70 40.67 34.66
CA ALA A 142 13.30 41.18 35.89
C ALA A 142 14.83 41.29 35.73
N TYR A 143 15.30 42.50 35.44
CA TYR A 143 16.72 42.80 35.32
C TYR A 143 17.39 42.92 36.70
N SER A 144 18.37 42.06 36.98
CA SER A 144 19.13 42.05 38.25
C SER A 144 20.43 42.85 38.18
N GLY A 145 20.97 43.10 36.99
CA GLY A 145 22.26 43.77 36.79
C GLY A 145 23.49 42.84 36.91
N ASP A 146 23.28 41.57 37.26
CA ASP A 146 24.32 40.54 37.23
C ASP A 146 24.68 40.17 35.79
N ARG A 147 25.97 39.98 35.51
CA ARG A 147 26.48 39.58 34.19
C ARG A 147 26.14 38.13 33.85
N ASP A 148 25.93 37.28 34.86
CA ASP A 148 25.67 35.85 34.68
C ASP A 148 24.17 35.49 34.66
N GLU A 149 23.30 36.48 34.86
CA GLU A 149 21.84 36.34 34.77
C GLU A 149 21.27 37.04 33.54
N VAL A 150 20.31 36.37 32.90
CA VAL A 150 19.46 37.01 31.91
C VAL A 150 18.22 37.60 32.59
N PRO A 151 17.64 38.70 32.07
CA PRO A 151 16.47 39.33 32.69
C PRO A 151 15.18 38.51 32.53
N TRP A 152 15.22 37.40 31.80
CA TRP A 152 14.07 36.56 31.50
C TRP A 152 13.87 35.51 32.60
N ARG A 153 12.69 35.49 33.20
CA ARG A 153 12.32 34.50 34.22
C ARG A 153 11.12 33.69 33.77
N LEU A 154 11.26 32.36 33.82
CA LEU A 154 10.15 31.44 33.58
C LEU A 154 9.28 31.38 34.83
N HIS A 155 8.06 31.93 34.74
CA HIS A 155 7.11 31.87 35.84
C HIS A 155 6.23 30.62 35.78
N ARG A 156 5.86 30.19 34.57
CA ARG A 156 5.08 28.97 34.35
C ARG A 156 5.41 28.37 33.00
N LEU A 157 5.56 27.06 32.94
CA LEU A 157 5.67 26.29 31.70
C LEU A 157 4.54 25.26 31.67
N MET A 158 3.74 25.32 30.62
CA MET A 158 2.70 24.33 30.36
C MET A 158 2.98 23.70 29.01
N PRO A 159 3.36 22.42 28.94
CA PRO A 159 3.42 21.70 27.69
C PRO A 159 2.06 21.78 26.99
N VAL A 160 2.07 22.01 25.68
CA VAL A 160 0.91 21.83 24.81
C VAL A 160 0.81 20.34 24.44
N GLN A 161 0.93 19.49 25.45
CA GLN A 161 0.88 18.03 25.38
C GLN A 161 0.13 17.51 26.61
N MET A 162 -0.57 16.39 26.47
CA MET A 162 -1.21 15.62 27.52
C MET A 162 -0.12 14.85 28.25
N SER A 163 -0.04 15.02 29.57
CA SER A 163 1.11 14.60 30.36
C SER A 163 0.91 13.30 31.14
N HIS A 164 -0.20 12.58 30.93
CA HIS A 164 -0.52 11.37 31.71
C HIS A 164 -0.98 10.21 30.85
N ASP A 165 -0.63 9.00 31.28
CA ASP A 165 -1.13 7.73 30.73
C ASP A 165 -2.63 7.59 31.07
N ASP A 166 -3.46 7.38 30.05
CA ASP A 166 -4.92 7.22 30.18
C ASP A 166 -5.40 5.93 29.48
N ARG A 167 -4.53 4.92 29.39
CA ARG A 167 -4.82 3.65 28.70
C ARG A 167 -6.05 2.94 29.26
N GLU A 168 -6.27 2.94 30.56
CA GLU A 168 -7.44 2.28 31.17
C GLU A 168 -8.74 2.86 30.66
N ASN A 169 -8.83 4.19 30.61
CA ASN A 169 -9.97 4.90 30.05
C ASN A 169 -10.11 4.55 28.57
N TYR A 170 -9.05 4.70 27.77
CA TYR A 170 -9.03 4.34 26.33
C TYR A 170 -9.54 2.92 26.05
N LEU A 171 -9.17 1.94 26.86
CA LEU A 171 -9.66 0.56 26.76
C LEU A 171 -11.15 0.44 27.10
N ALA A 172 -11.60 1.13 28.15
CA ALA A 172 -13.02 1.18 28.51
C ALA A 172 -13.85 1.87 27.41
N MET A 173 -13.30 2.91 26.76
CA MET A 173 -13.89 3.57 25.60
C MET A 173 -14.06 2.58 24.45
N ARG A 174 -12.96 1.91 24.08
CA ARG A 174 -12.90 0.97 22.96
C ARG A 174 -13.99 -0.10 23.07
N ALA A 175 -14.26 -0.60 24.28
CA ALA A 175 -15.25 -1.64 24.52
C ALA A 175 -16.70 -1.23 24.15
N LYS A 176 -17.00 0.07 24.06
CA LYS A 176 -18.32 0.58 23.65
C LYS A 176 -18.53 0.63 22.13
N PHE A 177 -17.48 0.40 21.34
CA PHE A 177 -17.54 0.47 19.87
C PHE A 177 -17.42 -0.90 19.21
N THR A 178 -18.09 -1.05 18.07
CA THR A 178 -17.77 -2.12 17.13
C THR A 178 -16.39 -1.89 16.51
N ALA A 179 -15.80 -2.92 15.89
CA ALA A 179 -14.51 -2.76 15.23
C ALA A 179 -14.56 -1.77 14.06
N GLY A 180 -15.65 -1.79 13.27
CA GLY A 180 -15.85 -0.85 12.16
C GLY A 180 -15.93 0.59 12.63
N GLU A 181 -16.80 0.89 13.61
CA GLU A 181 -16.90 2.24 14.20
C GLU A 181 -15.56 2.73 14.79
N TRP A 182 -14.79 1.82 15.40
CA TRP A 182 -13.49 2.17 15.96
C TRP A 182 -12.45 2.50 14.89
N ILE A 183 -12.39 1.71 13.81
CA ILE A 183 -11.54 1.98 12.65
C ILE A 183 -11.93 3.33 12.04
N ASP A 184 -13.22 3.61 11.91
CA ASP A 184 -13.71 4.88 11.39
C ASP A 184 -13.32 6.07 12.26
N LEU A 185 -13.40 5.92 13.60
CA LEU A 185 -12.90 6.92 14.53
C LEU A 185 -11.39 7.14 14.40
N LEU A 186 -10.58 6.08 14.23
CA LEU A 186 -9.14 6.22 13.98
C LEU A 186 -8.87 6.95 12.64
N MET A 187 -9.62 6.63 11.59
CA MET A 187 -9.55 7.32 10.30
C MET A 187 -9.90 8.80 10.42
N GLN A 188 -10.98 9.14 11.14
CA GLN A 188 -11.34 10.53 11.44
C GLN A 188 -10.26 11.23 12.26
N SER A 189 -9.62 10.52 13.20
CA SER A 189 -8.55 11.06 14.04
C SER A 189 -7.32 11.49 13.24
N VAL A 190 -7.01 10.77 12.15
CA VAL A 190 -5.95 11.11 11.18
C VAL A 190 -6.40 12.16 10.17
N GLY A 191 -7.70 12.50 10.14
CA GLY A 191 -8.29 13.57 9.34
C GLY A 191 -9.08 13.12 8.11
N PHE A 192 -9.24 11.82 7.88
CA PHE A 192 -9.94 11.29 6.70
C PHE A 192 -11.42 11.00 6.96
N ASN A 193 -12.26 11.19 5.94
CA ASN A 193 -13.66 10.80 5.96
C ASN A 193 -13.80 9.29 5.67
N PRO A 194 -14.15 8.45 6.65
CA PRO A 194 -14.18 6.99 6.49
C PRO A 194 -15.16 6.48 5.44
N ASP A 195 -16.23 7.24 5.12
CA ASP A 195 -17.26 6.81 4.16
C ASP A 195 -16.74 6.71 2.71
N LEU A 196 -15.59 7.32 2.42
CA LEU A 196 -14.96 7.32 1.10
C LEU A 196 -13.93 6.19 0.91
N PHE A 197 -13.70 5.37 1.93
CA PHE A 197 -12.68 4.32 1.91
C PHE A 197 -13.32 2.95 2.12
N GLY A 198 -12.93 1.97 1.30
CA GLY A 198 -13.24 0.55 1.57
C GLY A 198 -12.41 0.00 2.72
N ASP A 199 -12.80 -1.16 3.26
CA ASP A 199 -12.15 -1.77 4.43
C ASP A 199 -10.65 -2.00 4.23
N ARG A 200 -10.24 -2.44 3.04
CA ARG A 200 -8.83 -2.60 2.66
C ARG A 200 -8.07 -1.28 2.75
N ALA A 201 -8.62 -0.19 2.20
CA ALA A 201 -7.96 1.10 2.22
C ALA A 201 -7.83 1.64 3.65
N LYS A 202 -8.87 1.49 4.48
CA LYS A 202 -8.82 1.85 5.91
C LYS A 202 -7.71 1.07 6.63
N LEU A 203 -7.61 -0.23 6.39
CA LEU A 203 -6.58 -1.07 7.01
C LEU A 203 -5.16 -0.65 6.59
N LEU A 204 -4.92 -0.34 5.32
CA LEU A 204 -3.63 0.17 4.83
C LEU A 204 -3.28 1.55 5.43
N HIS A 205 -4.27 2.41 5.67
CA HIS A 205 -4.06 3.65 6.41
C HIS A 205 -3.65 3.40 7.87
N LEU A 206 -4.23 2.39 8.54
CA LEU A 206 -3.80 2.00 9.89
C LEU A 206 -2.38 1.41 9.92
N VAL A 207 -1.92 0.75 8.84
CA VAL A 207 -0.52 0.29 8.73
C VAL A 207 0.47 1.45 8.85
N ARG A 208 0.13 2.65 8.33
CA ARG A 208 0.98 3.85 8.50
C ARG A 208 1.10 4.30 9.97
N MET A 209 0.16 3.91 10.83
CA MET A 209 0.19 4.25 12.26
C MET A 209 1.01 3.25 13.10
N ILE A 210 1.28 2.04 12.57
CA ILE A 210 2.02 0.98 13.29
C ILE A 210 3.37 1.46 13.85
N PRO A 211 4.22 2.23 13.11
CA PRO A 211 5.49 2.73 13.64
C PRO A 211 5.38 3.47 14.99
N PHE A 212 4.24 4.11 15.27
CA PHE A 212 4.00 4.83 16.51
C PHE A 212 3.62 3.92 17.69
N VAL A 213 3.04 2.75 17.43
CA VAL A 213 2.53 1.83 18.47
C VAL A 213 3.34 0.54 18.59
N GLU A 214 4.22 0.24 17.64
CA GLU A 214 5.10 -0.93 17.65
C GLU A 214 6.57 -0.50 17.70
N ARG A 215 7.36 -1.15 18.55
CA ARG A 215 8.78 -0.80 18.76
C ARG A 215 9.64 -1.36 17.64
N ASN A 216 10.57 -0.56 17.13
CA ASN A 216 11.51 -0.97 16.09
C ASN A 216 10.79 -1.67 14.92
N TYR A 217 9.76 -1.01 14.42
CA TYR A 217 9.00 -1.44 13.26
C TYR A 217 9.48 -0.70 12.00
N ASN A 218 10.21 -1.42 11.17
CA ASN A 218 10.73 -0.97 9.90
C ASN A 218 9.68 -1.08 8.79
N LEU A 219 9.21 0.06 8.28
CA LEU A 219 8.20 0.19 7.25
C LEU A 219 8.80 0.87 6.02
N ILE A 220 8.43 0.42 4.83
CA ILE A 220 8.72 1.14 3.59
C ILE A 220 7.43 1.40 2.82
N GLU A 221 7.27 2.62 2.33
CA GLU A 221 6.14 3.02 1.51
C GLU A 221 6.65 3.68 0.22
N LEU A 222 6.45 2.99 -0.90
CA LEU A 222 6.76 3.52 -2.23
C LEU A 222 5.49 3.59 -3.07
N GLY A 223 5.28 4.71 -3.75
CA GLY A 223 4.19 4.84 -4.72
C GLY A 223 4.01 6.25 -5.30
N PRO A 224 2.94 6.49 -6.06
CA PRO A 224 2.71 7.75 -6.78
C PRO A 224 2.69 8.99 -5.89
N LYS A 225 3.02 10.16 -6.44
CA LYS A 225 2.96 11.45 -5.73
C LYS A 225 1.52 11.78 -5.29
N GLY A 226 1.39 12.50 -4.17
CA GLY A 226 0.10 13.04 -3.70
C GLY A 226 -0.76 12.10 -2.85
N THR A 227 -0.22 10.99 -2.36
CA THR A 227 -0.95 9.99 -1.54
C THR A 227 -0.83 10.21 -0.02
N GLY A 228 -0.30 11.36 0.41
CA GLY A 228 -0.17 11.76 1.82
C GLY A 228 0.87 11.00 2.64
N LYS A 229 1.86 10.37 1.99
CA LYS A 229 2.85 9.48 2.61
C LYS A 229 3.65 10.14 3.74
N SER A 230 4.08 11.38 3.53
CA SER A 230 4.92 12.12 4.49
C SER A 230 4.10 12.80 5.59
N HIS A 231 2.83 13.16 5.29
CA HIS A 231 1.98 13.98 6.16
C HIS A 231 1.74 13.33 7.53
N ILE A 232 1.51 12.02 7.55
CA ILE A 232 1.27 11.31 8.82
C ILE A 232 2.51 11.39 9.73
N TYR A 233 3.72 11.27 9.18
CA TYR A 233 4.93 11.25 10.00
C TYR A 233 5.40 12.64 10.46
N SER A 234 4.86 13.72 9.88
CA SER A 234 5.13 15.09 10.33
C SER A 234 4.10 15.63 11.32
N GLU A 235 2.81 15.26 11.18
CA GLU A 235 1.73 15.93 11.91
C GLU A 235 0.99 15.03 12.92
N PHE A 236 1.10 13.70 12.83
CA PHE A 236 0.29 12.77 13.63
C PHE A 236 0.80 12.54 15.05
N SER A 237 2.06 12.83 15.36
CA SER A 237 2.57 12.54 16.70
C SER A 237 3.73 13.44 17.06
N PRO A 238 3.74 14.01 18.29
CA PRO A 238 4.92 14.68 18.82
C PRO A 238 6.08 13.72 19.13
N HIS A 239 5.88 12.40 18.97
CA HIS A 239 6.91 11.37 19.12
C HIS A 239 7.49 10.91 17.76
N GLY A 240 7.09 11.54 16.65
CA GLY A 240 7.63 11.30 15.32
C GLY A 240 8.61 12.38 14.87
N MET A 241 9.65 11.98 14.12
CA MET A 241 10.56 12.89 13.42
C MET A 241 10.59 12.56 11.94
N LEU A 242 10.20 13.51 11.09
CA LEU A 242 10.36 13.43 9.64
C LEU A 242 11.67 14.09 9.23
N ILE A 243 12.50 13.37 8.46
CA ILE A 243 13.74 13.87 7.90
C ILE A 243 13.59 14.01 6.40
N SER A 244 13.70 15.23 5.90
CA SER A 244 13.66 15.54 4.45
C SER A 244 15.08 15.62 3.90
N GLY A 245 15.30 15.00 2.73
CA GLY A 245 16.58 15.04 2.02
C GLY A 245 17.57 13.96 2.45
N GLY A 246 18.11 13.22 1.49
CA GLY A 246 18.85 11.96 1.65
C GLY A 246 20.23 12.03 2.31
N GLU A 247 20.55 13.06 3.09
CA GLU A 247 21.85 13.23 3.74
C GLU A 247 21.70 13.29 5.27
N VAL A 248 21.21 12.20 5.85
CA VAL A 248 21.30 11.97 7.30
C VAL A 248 22.65 11.36 7.61
N THR A 249 23.41 11.96 8.52
CA THR A 249 24.69 11.38 8.97
C THR A 249 24.46 10.36 10.08
N ALA A 250 25.35 9.38 10.20
CA ALA A 250 25.33 8.41 11.31
C ALA A 250 25.40 9.09 12.69
N ALA A 251 26.06 10.26 12.77
CA ALA A 251 26.13 11.04 14.00
C ALA A 251 24.76 11.61 14.42
N LYS A 252 23.99 12.13 13.46
CA LYS A 252 22.65 12.68 13.72
C LYS A 252 21.65 11.57 14.07
N LEU A 253 21.75 10.43 13.40
CA LEU A 253 20.80 9.33 13.61
C LEU A 253 21.08 8.54 14.89
N PHE A 254 22.34 8.19 15.17
CA PHE A 254 22.71 7.22 16.21
C PHE A 254 23.47 7.81 17.39
N VAL A 255 24.71 8.25 17.18
CA VAL A 255 25.53 8.86 18.24
C VAL A 255 26.62 9.71 17.62
N ASN A 256 26.80 10.90 18.17
CA ASN A 256 27.93 11.76 17.83
C ASN A 256 29.14 11.37 18.69
N ASN A 257 30.20 10.87 18.05
CA ASN A 257 31.40 10.41 18.75
C ASN A 257 32.19 11.54 19.43
N ALA A 258 32.03 12.79 18.99
CA ALA A 258 32.77 13.93 19.55
C ALA A 258 32.25 14.34 20.94
N ASN A 259 30.93 14.30 21.15
CA ASN A 259 30.28 14.73 22.40
C ASN A 259 29.50 13.61 23.11
N LYS A 260 29.54 12.37 22.57
CA LYS A 260 28.83 11.18 23.06
C LYS A 260 27.30 11.32 23.14
N GLN A 261 26.71 12.34 22.52
CA GLN A 261 25.27 12.52 22.54
C GLN A 261 24.60 11.48 21.64
N ILE A 262 23.57 10.83 22.18
CA ILE A 262 22.69 9.94 21.43
C ILE A 262 21.96 10.76 20.35
N GLY A 263 21.78 10.17 19.18
CA GLY A 263 21.06 10.74 18.05
C GLY A 263 19.57 10.50 18.11
N LEU A 264 18.88 10.75 17.00
CA LEU A 264 17.42 10.72 16.92
C LEU A 264 16.81 9.38 17.41
N VAL A 265 17.40 8.24 17.09
CA VAL A 265 16.80 6.94 17.44
C VAL A 265 16.67 6.69 18.95
N GLY A 266 17.42 7.42 19.78
CA GLY A 266 17.36 7.28 21.24
C GLY A 266 16.19 7.99 21.90
N TYR A 267 15.46 8.85 21.18
CA TYR A 267 14.47 9.72 21.79
C TYR A 267 13.12 9.77 21.08
N TRP A 268 13.07 9.33 19.82
CA TRP A 268 11.86 9.35 19.02
C TRP A 268 11.26 7.95 18.92
N ASP A 269 9.93 7.87 18.88
CA ASP A 269 9.21 6.63 18.64
C ASP A 269 9.34 6.19 17.19
N THR A 270 9.32 7.16 16.27
CA THR A 270 9.39 6.95 14.82
C THR A 270 10.34 7.96 14.19
N VAL A 271 11.27 7.46 13.37
CA VAL A 271 12.12 8.27 12.51
C VAL A 271 11.78 7.94 11.05
N ALA A 272 11.15 8.88 10.37
CA ALA A 272 10.72 8.75 8.98
C ALA A 272 11.66 9.50 8.03
N PHE A 273 12.01 8.88 6.91
CA PHE A 273 12.83 9.44 5.86
C PHE A 273 11.93 9.78 4.67
N ASP A 274 11.75 11.07 4.41
CA ASP A 274 11.02 11.55 3.24
C ASP A 274 11.94 11.63 2.02
N GLU A 275 11.33 11.51 0.84
CA GLU A 275 12.02 11.43 -0.44
C GLU A 275 13.17 10.41 -0.42
N PHE A 276 12.98 9.29 0.27
CA PHE A 276 14.02 8.27 0.39
C PHE A 276 14.38 7.65 -0.98
N ALA A 277 13.43 7.65 -1.91
CA ALA A 277 13.61 7.28 -3.31
C ALA A 277 14.48 8.28 -4.08
N GLY A 278 15.34 7.74 -4.95
CA GLY A 278 16.15 8.45 -5.92
C GLY A 278 17.52 7.79 -6.11
N LYS A 279 17.70 7.08 -7.25
CA LYS A 279 18.96 6.37 -7.60
C LYS A 279 20.22 7.24 -7.55
N ALA A 280 20.09 8.55 -7.78
CA ALA A 280 21.20 9.50 -7.78
C ALA A 280 21.68 9.91 -6.37
N LYS A 281 20.88 9.64 -5.32
CA LYS A 281 21.25 9.98 -3.94
C LYS A 281 22.38 9.06 -3.48
N LYS A 282 23.43 9.62 -2.87
CA LYS A 282 24.54 8.85 -2.31
C LYS A 282 24.39 8.76 -0.81
N ALA A 283 24.09 7.57 -0.31
CA ALA A 283 24.13 7.31 1.13
C ALA A 283 25.50 6.80 1.55
N ASP A 284 25.91 7.12 2.78
CA ASP A 284 27.13 6.59 3.38
C ASP A 284 26.94 5.09 3.68
N LYS A 285 27.83 4.24 3.14
CA LYS A 285 27.79 2.79 3.38
C LYS A 285 27.91 2.45 4.88
N ALA A 286 28.71 3.22 5.62
CA ALA A 286 28.86 3.01 7.06
C ALA A 286 27.55 3.26 7.82
N LEU A 287 26.75 4.24 7.39
CA LEU A 287 25.42 4.47 7.94
C LEU A 287 24.51 3.26 7.71
N VAL A 288 24.46 2.75 6.47
CA VAL A 288 23.60 1.62 6.11
C VAL A 288 23.96 0.37 6.93
N ASP A 289 25.25 0.09 7.14
CA ASP A 289 25.67 -1.05 7.93
C ASP A 289 25.31 -0.91 9.43
N ILE A 290 25.38 0.30 10.00
CA ILE A 290 24.88 0.56 11.35
C ILE A 290 23.35 0.36 11.40
N MET A 291 22.63 0.85 10.40
CA MET A 291 21.18 0.67 10.30
C MET A 291 20.79 -0.80 10.24
N LYS A 292 21.49 -1.63 9.47
CA LYS A 292 21.27 -3.09 9.45
C LYS A 292 21.36 -3.69 10.85
N ASN A 293 22.40 -3.34 11.62
CA ASN A 293 22.52 -3.87 12.99
C ASN A 293 21.36 -3.40 13.86
N TYR A 294 21.06 -2.11 13.84
CA TYR A 294 19.98 -1.51 14.63
C TYR A 294 18.60 -2.08 14.30
N MET A 295 18.26 -2.19 13.03
CA MET A 295 16.97 -2.69 12.55
C MET A 295 16.73 -4.16 12.92
N ALA A 296 17.79 -4.93 13.16
CA ALA A 296 17.70 -6.33 13.60
C ALA A 296 17.72 -6.48 15.13
N ASN A 297 18.57 -5.70 15.81
CA ASN A 297 18.91 -5.95 17.22
C ASN A 297 18.40 -4.89 18.19
N LYS A 298 17.78 -3.79 17.71
CA LYS A 298 17.40 -2.63 18.52
C LYS A 298 18.59 -1.98 19.24
N SER A 299 19.79 -2.21 18.72
CA SER A 299 21.03 -1.75 19.31
C SER A 299 22.01 -1.30 18.24
N PHE A 300 22.84 -0.34 18.58
CA PHE A 300 23.95 0.07 17.74
C PHE A 300 25.21 0.20 18.58
N SER A 301 26.35 -0.12 17.97
CA SER A 301 27.67 0.01 18.58
C SER A 301 28.49 1.03 17.81
N ARG A 302 28.98 2.06 18.50
CA ARG A 302 29.96 2.99 17.94
C ARG A 302 31.03 3.25 19.02
N GLY A 303 32.13 2.51 18.95
CA GLY A 303 33.16 2.47 20.00
C GLY A 303 32.97 1.30 20.97
N ALA A 304 33.27 1.50 22.25
CA ALA A 304 33.29 0.45 23.27
C ALA A 304 31.92 0.13 23.92
N ASN A 305 30.91 1.00 23.75
CA ASN A 305 29.60 0.84 24.40
C ASN A 305 28.52 0.52 23.36
N VAL A 306 27.68 -0.46 23.70
CA VAL A 306 26.45 -0.80 22.95
C VAL A 306 25.30 0.01 23.53
N THR A 307 24.61 0.77 22.69
CA THR A 307 23.43 1.55 23.09
C THR A 307 22.18 0.89 22.51
N GLN A 308 21.16 0.73 23.34
CA GLN A 308 19.84 0.26 22.92
C GLN A 308 18.93 1.45 22.59
N ALA A 309 18.08 1.28 21.60
CA ALA A 309 17.10 2.26 21.16
C ALA A 309 15.90 1.55 20.52
N GLU A 310 14.72 2.17 20.59
CA GLU A 310 13.46 1.51 20.25
C GLU A 310 12.72 2.16 19.08
N ALA A 311 13.26 3.24 18.51
CA ALA A 311 12.68 3.95 17.39
C ALA A 311 12.38 3.03 16.19
N SER A 312 11.20 3.19 15.63
CA SER A 312 10.76 2.60 14.37
C SER A 312 11.32 3.40 13.19
N MET A 313 11.67 2.73 12.10
CA MET A 313 12.22 3.36 10.90
C MET A 313 11.19 3.32 9.77
N VAL A 314 10.91 4.47 9.16
CA VAL A 314 9.99 4.54 8.02
C VAL A 314 10.69 5.13 6.83
N PHE A 315 10.59 4.48 5.68
CA PHE A 315 11.19 4.92 4.42
C PHE A 315 10.09 5.28 3.43
N VAL A 316 9.95 6.56 3.10
CA VAL A 316 8.91 7.06 2.21
C VAL A 316 9.53 7.51 0.90
N GLY A 317 9.04 7.00 -0.22
CA GLY A 317 9.58 7.32 -1.54
C GLY A 317 8.53 7.35 -2.65
N ASN A 318 8.86 7.99 -3.76
CA ASN A 318 8.00 7.99 -4.95
C ASN A 318 8.51 6.96 -5.96
N THR A 319 7.58 6.24 -6.61
CA THR A 319 7.91 5.38 -7.76
C THR A 319 7.97 6.22 -9.04
N SER A 320 8.94 5.98 -9.92
CA SER A 320 8.98 6.61 -11.25
C SER A 320 8.12 5.87 -12.27
N HIS A 321 7.89 4.58 -12.05
CA HIS A 321 7.20 3.70 -12.97
C HIS A 321 5.95 3.09 -12.33
N ASN A 322 5.03 2.60 -13.17
CA ASN A 322 3.86 1.87 -12.71
C ASN A 322 4.23 0.41 -12.38
N VAL A 323 3.36 -0.27 -11.63
CA VAL A 323 3.60 -1.64 -11.17
C VAL A 323 3.92 -2.61 -12.32
N PRO A 324 3.14 -2.68 -13.42
CA PRO A 324 3.46 -3.57 -14.54
C PRO A 324 4.85 -3.35 -15.13
N TYR A 325 5.28 -2.09 -15.23
CA TYR A 325 6.61 -1.76 -15.74
C TYR A 325 7.70 -2.22 -14.78
N MET A 326 7.57 -1.95 -13.48
CA MET A 326 8.54 -2.36 -12.47
C MET A 326 8.67 -3.88 -12.43
N LEU A 327 7.53 -4.60 -12.35
CA LEU A 327 7.51 -6.07 -12.41
C LEU A 327 8.14 -6.62 -13.70
N LYS A 328 8.06 -5.85 -14.80
CA LYS A 328 8.60 -6.25 -16.10
C LYS A 328 10.11 -6.09 -16.24
N ASN A 329 10.65 -5.00 -15.71
CA ASN A 329 12.01 -4.57 -16.04
C ASN A 329 12.97 -4.62 -14.85
N SER A 330 12.46 -4.74 -13.62
CA SER A 330 13.24 -4.63 -12.39
C SER A 330 12.50 -5.29 -11.20
N ASP A 331 12.25 -4.52 -10.15
CA ASP A 331 11.66 -4.91 -8.88
C ASP A 331 10.95 -3.69 -8.24
N LEU A 332 10.15 -3.92 -7.20
CA LEU A 332 9.38 -2.84 -6.56
C LEU A 332 10.26 -1.87 -5.73
N PHE A 333 11.53 -2.20 -5.47
CA PHE A 333 12.49 -1.36 -4.76
C PHE A 333 13.41 -0.57 -5.69
N GLU A 334 13.22 -0.62 -7.01
CA GLU A 334 14.17 -0.07 -7.99
C GLU A 334 14.55 1.40 -7.73
N GLU A 335 13.67 2.19 -7.14
CA GLU A 335 13.89 3.61 -6.87
C GLU A 335 14.76 3.88 -5.66
N LEU A 336 15.11 2.87 -4.88
CA LEU A 336 16.01 3.05 -3.75
C LEU A 336 17.43 3.44 -4.21
N PRO A 337 18.14 4.26 -3.42
CA PRO A 337 19.56 4.47 -3.65
C PRO A 337 20.32 3.14 -3.62
N VAL A 338 21.37 3.02 -4.43
CA VAL A 338 22.12 1.76 -4.63
C VAL A 338 22.60 1.13 -3.32
N GLN A 339 22.94 1.95 -2.31
CA GLN A 339 23.39 1.44 -1.01
C GLN A 339 22.26 0.80 -0.18
N TYR A 340 21.01 1.19 -0.42
CA TYR A 340 19.82 0.61 0.24
C TYR A 340 19.14 -0.47 -0.58
N HIS A 341 19.43 -0.57 -1.89
CA HIS A 341 19.08 -1.71 -2.74
C HIS A 341 20.02 -2.90 -2.45
N ASP A 342 20.04 -3.30 -1.18
CA ASP A 342 20.90 -4.35 -0.63
C ASP A 342 20.00 -5.42 0.04
N PRO A 343 20.09 -6.70 -0.34
CA PRO A 343 19.24 -7.75 0.22
C PRO A 343 19.29 -7.83 1.74
N ALA A 344 20.45 -7.62 2.36
CA ALA A 344 20.56 -7.66 3.82
C ALA A 344 19.84 -6.48 4.49
N PHE A 345 19.84 -5.29 3.89
CA PHE A 345 19.03 -4.16 4.37
C PHE A 345 17.53 -4.43 4.18
N LEU A 346 17.12 -4.81 2.96
CA LEU A 346 15.72 -5.02 2.60
C LEU A 346 15.06 -6.15 3.40
N ASP A 347 15.79 -7.21 3.75
CA ASP A 347 15.29 -8.31 4.57
C ASP A 347 14.91 -7.89 6.00
N ARG A 348 15.34 -6.70 6.46
CA ARG A 348 14.96 -6.13 7.75
C ARG A 348 13.74 -5.22 7.70
N ILE A 349 13.17 -5.00 6.51
CA ILE A 349 11.89 -4.32 6.36
C ILE A 349 10.78 -5.30 6.73
N HIS A 350 9.92 -4.93 7.68
CA HIS A 350 8.83 -5.81 8.12
C HIS A 350 7.65 -5.79 7.14
N TYR A 351 7.40 -4.63 6.51
CA TYR A 351 6.23 -4.43 5.66
C TYR A 351 6.53 -3.50 4.49
N TYR A 352 6.14 -3.91 3.29
CA TYR A 352 6.05 -3.04 2.12
C TYR A 352 4.63 -2.53 1.97
N LEU A 353 4.44 -1.22 2.14
CA LEU A 353 3.16 -0.55 1.97
C LEU A 353 3.01 -0.07 0.51
N PRO A 354 2.07 -0.65 -0.27
CA PRO A 354 1.91 -0.35 -1.68
C PRO A 354 1.27 1.03 -1.87
N GLY A 355 2.09 2.06 -2.05
CA GLY A 355 1.64 3.44 -2.19
C GLY A 355 0.73 3.67 -3.41
N TRP A 356 0.72 2.78 -4.40
CA TRP A 356 -0.18 2.79 -5.57
C TRP A 356 -1.60 2.32 -5.27
N GLU A 357 -1.86 1.72 -4.12
CA GLU A 357 -3.23 1.37 -3.72
C GLU A 357 -3.99 2.57 -3.15
N PHE A 358 -3.27 3.57 -2.64
CA PHE A 358 -3.83 4.82 -2.13
C PHE A 358 -4.28 5.73 -3.25
N GLU A 359 -5.43 6.37 -3.05
CA GLU A 359 -5.90 7.42 -3.93
C GLU A 359 -5.11 8.71 -3.71
N GLN A 360 -5.05 9.54 -4.75
CA GLN A 360 -4.53 10.91 -4.60
C GLN A 360 -5.46 11.68 -3.68
N ILE A 361 -4.89 12.33 -2.67
CA ILE A 361 -5.66 13.05 -1.66
C ILE A 361 -6.36 14.25 -2.30
N ARG A 362 -7.66 14.36 -2.06
CA ARG A 362 -8.52 15.47 -2.49
C ARG A 362 -9.18 16.10 -1.28
N THR A 363 -9.59 17.37 -1.41
CA THR A 363 -10.21 18.12 -0.31
C THR A 363 -11.46 17.43 0.26
N GLU A 364 -12.25 16.78 -0.60
CA GLU A 364 -13.44 16.02 -0.23
C GLU A 364 -13.16 14.77 0.62
N MET A 365 -11.91 14.29 0.65
CA MET A 365 -11.50 13.14 1.47
C MET A 365 -11.28 13.48 2.93
N PHE A 366 -11.22 14.77 3.30
CA PHE A 366 -11.05 15.17 4.69
C PHE A 366 -12.38 15.17 5.44
N THR A 367 -12.34 14.73 6.70
CA THR A 367 -13.53 14.67 7.56
C THR A 367 -13.88 16.04 8.15
N SER A 368 -15.18 16.30 8.29
CA SER A 368 -15.73 17.37 9.14
C SER A 368 -16.25 16.86 10.49
N GLY A 369 -16.07 15.58 10.78
CA GLY A 369 -16.51 14.91 12.00
C GLY A 369 -15.54 15.07 13.17
N TYR A 370 -15.86 14.37 14.26
CA TYR A 370 -15.06 14.35 15.48
C TYR A 370 -14.03 13.21 15.42
N GLY A 371 -12.80 13.49 15.85
CA GLY A 371 -11.76 12.48 16.02
C GLY A 371 -10.96 12.74 17.29
N PHE A 372 -10.13 11.80 17.72
CA PHE A 372 -9.24 12.01 18.86
C PHE A 372 -8.34 13.22 18.64
N VAL A 373 -8.10 13.96 19.72
CA VAL A 373 -7.00 14.93 19.75
C VAL A 373 -5.71 14.18 19.48
N VAL A 374 -4.95 14.63 18.48
CA VAL A 374 -3.76 13.96 17.97
C VAL A 374 -2.77 13.59 19.09
N ASP A 375 -2.54 14.50 20.01
CA ASP A 375 -1.59 14.32 21.11
C ASP A 375 -2.08 13.30 22.17
N TYR A 376 -3.39 13.24 22.45
CA TYR A 376 -3.97 12.19 23.30
C TYR A 376 -3.76 10.81 22.67
N LEU A 377 -4.12 10.67 21.39
CA LEU A 377 -3.93 9.40 20.68
C LEU A 377 -2.44 9.03 20.62
N ALA A 378 -1.55 9.98 20.30
CA ALA A 378 -0.12 9.74 20.23
C ALA A 378 0.47 9.23 21.56
N GLU A 379 0.04 9.77 22.70
CA GLU A 379 0.51 9.32 24.02
C GLU A 379 -0.03 7.92 24.38
N ILE A 380 -1.27 7.61 24.00
CA ILE A 380 -1.81 6.24 24.13
C ILE A 380 -0.99 5.26 23.28
N LEU A 381 -0.71 5.59 22.02
CA LEU A 381 0.08 4.73 21.14
C LEU A 381 1.51 4.54 21.66
N HIS A 382 2.15 5.60 22.15
CA HIS A 382 3.45 5.53 22.81
C HIS A 382 3.45 4.54 23.97
N ASN A 383 2.48 4.64 24.88
CA ASN A 383 2.39 3.75 26.04
C ASN A 383 1.99 2.30 25.68
N LEU A 384 1.29 2.09 24.57
CA LEU A 384 0.98 0.76 24.02
C LEU A 384 2.18 0.07 23.37
N ARG A 385 3.27 0.79 23.06
CA ARG A 385 4.53 0.19 22.58
C ARG A 385 5.12 -0.85 23.53
N ASN A 386 4.77 -0.77 24.82
CA ASN A 386 5.25 -1.69 25.86
C ASN A 386 4.49 -3.02 25.87
N VAL A 387 3.40 -3.13 25.11
CA VAL A 387 2.56 -4.32 25.00
C VAL A 387 2.90 -5.06 23.71
N ASP A 388 2.99 -6.39 23.79
CA ASP A 388 3.27 -7.28 22.67
C ASP A 388 2.10 -8.24 22.43
N TYR A 389 1.55 -8.20 21.22
CA TYR A 389 0.50 -9.13 20.76
C TYR A 389 0.98 -10.01 19.60
N GLY A 390 2.29 -10.06 19.32
CA GLY A 390 2.85 -10.74 18.15
C GLY A 390 2.51 -12.22 18.06
N SER A 391 2.32 -12.91 19.19
CA SER A 391 1.95 -14.33 19.24
C SER A 391 0.45 -14.59 19.44
N ALA A 392 -0.39 -13.55 19.57
CA ALA A 392 -1.79 -13.75 19.97
C ALA A 392 -2.61 -14.56 18.95
N PHE A 393 -2.26 -14.49 17.65
CA PHE A 393 -2.90 -15.29 16.61
C PHE A 393 -2.56 -16.78 16.68
N GLU A 394 -1.47 -17.17 17.34
CA GLU A 394 -0.95 -18.56 17.32
C GLU A 394 -1.90 -19.57 17.98
N LYS A 395 -2.83 -19.08 18.81
CA LYS A 395 -3.93 -19.87 19.36
C LYS A 395 -4.88 -20.39 18.27
N TYR A 396 -5.06 -19.64 17.19
CA TYR A 396 -6.04 -19.91 16.12
C TYR A 396 -5.41 -20.24 14.77
N PHE A 397 -4.19 -19.77 14.50
CA PHE A 397 -3.54 -19.90 13.20
C PHE A 397 -2.08 -20.33 13.36
N LYS A 398 -1.60 -21.17 12.44
CA LYS A 398 -0.19 -21.55 12.35
C LYS A 398 0.38 -21.05 11.04
N LEU A 399 1.47 -20.30 11.11
CA LEU A 399 2.23 -19.87 9.94
C LEU A 399 2.97 -21.06 9.32
N SER A 400 3.17 -21.02 8.00
CA SER A 400 3.95 -22.03 7.29
C SER A 400 5.34 -22.24 7.92
N PRO A 401 5.79 -23.51 8.09
CA PRO A 401 7.09 -23.80 8.69
C PRO A 401 8.26 -23.30 7.84
N SER A 402 8.08 -23.11 6.52
CA SER A 402 9.13 -22.61 5.63
C SER A 402 9.52 -21.16 5.88
N LEU A 403 8.67 -20.37 6.55
CA LEU A 403 8.96 -18.97 6.84
C LEU A 403 10.16 -18.84 7.78
N SER A 404 11.13 -18.00 7.39
CA SER A 404 12.31 -17.73 8.20
C SER A 404 11.94 -16.99 9.49
N THR A 405 12.87 -16.92 10.45
CA THR A 405 12.65 -16.15 11.68
C THR A 405 12.38 -14.67 11.41
N ARG A 406 13.02 -14.09 10.38
CA ARG A 406 12.79 -12.69 9.99
C ARG A 406 11.43 -12.48 9.35
N ASP A 407 10.98 -13.45 8.54
CA ASP A 407 9.63 -13.41 7.97
C ASP A 407 8.57 -13.47 9.09
N LYS A 408 8.74 -14.39 10.04
CA LYS A 408 7.88 -14.50 11.21
C LYS A 408 7.90 -13.22 12.05
N ASP A 409 9.06 -12.61 12.29
CA ASP A 409 9.16 -11.36 13.04
C ASP A 409 8.42 -10.20 12.33
N GLY A 410 8.58 -10.07 11.00
CA GLY A 410 7.87 -9.07 10.21
C GLY A 410 6.34 -9.21 10.27
N VAL A 411 5.84 -10.44 10.16
CA VAL A 411 4.42 -10.75 10.30
C VAL A 411 3.93 -10.46 11.72
N ARG A 412 4.64 -10.94 12.74
CA ARG A 412 4.26 -10.77 14.16
C ARG A 412 4.21 -9.30 14.57
N LYS A 413 5.21 -8.49 14.19
CA LYS A 413 5.22 -7.05 14.51
C LYS A 413 4.09 -6.30 13.81
N THR A 414 3.83 -6.58 12.54
CA THR A 414 2.72 -5.95 11.81
C THR A 414 1.39 -6.32 12.46
N PHE A 415 1.18 -7.60 12.74
CA PHE A 415 -0.03 -8.10 13.41
C PHE A 415 -0.21 -7.47 14.79
N SER A 416 0.85 -7.43 15.60
CA SER A 416 0.85 -6.80 16.93
C SER A 416 0.47 -5.32 16.85
N GLY A 417 1.01 -4.58 15.90
CA GLY A 417 0.65 -3.19 15.63
C GLY A 417 -0.84 -3.00 15.32
N LEU A 418 -1.38 -3.79 14.39
CA LEU A 418 -2.80 -3.76 14.03
C LEU A 418 -3.71 -4.16 15.20
N MET A 419 -3.32 -5.18 15.97
CA MET A 419 -4.01 -5.58 17.20
C MET A 419 -4.03 -4.44 18.22
N LYS A 420 -2.92 -3.74 18.44
CA LYS A 420 -2.88 -2.60 19.37
C LYS A 420 -3.74 -1.43 18.92
N LEU A 421 -3.88 -1.21 17.61
CA LEU A 421 -4.76 -0.15 17.07
C LEU A 421 -6.24 -0.53 17.19
N ILE A 422 -6.61 -1.73 16.75
CA ILE A 422 -8.01 -2.13 16.56
C ILE A 422 -8.59 -2.87 17.77
N TYR A 423 -7.78 -3.65 18.49
CA TYR A 423 -8.15 -4.44 19.67
C TYR A 423 -7.13 -4.24 20.81
N PRO A 424 -6.96 -2.99 21.31
CA PRO A 424 -5.92 -2.65 22.29
C PRO A 424 -5.99 -3.45 23.60
N SER A 425 -7.12 -4.05 23.94
CA SER A 425 -7.28 -4.95 25.10
C SER A 425 -6.64 -6.33 24.93
N GLY A 426 -6.21 -6.68 23.71
CA GLY A 426 -5.70 -8.00 23.35
C GLY A 426 -6.79 -9.05 23.13
N GLN A 427 -8.06 -8.70 23.34
CA GLN A 427 -9.19 -9.62 23.17
C GLN A 427 -9.78 -9.48 21.76
N ALA A 428 -9.61 -10.51 20.94
CA ALA A 428 -10.25 -10.63 19.62
C ALA A 428 -10.55 -12.10 19.30
N THR A 429 -11.60 -12.32 18.51
CA THR A 429 -11.98 -13.64 17.97
C THR A 429 -11.08 -14.06 16.80
N ALA A 430 -11.15 -15.32 16.39
CA ALA A 430 -10.38 -15.80 15.23
C ALA A 430 -10.74 -15.04 13.96
N GLU A 431 -12.04 -14.81 13.74
CA GLU A 431 -12.60 -14.08 12.59
C GLU A 431 -12.15 -12.61 12.55
N GLN A 432 -11.91 -12.01 13.71
CA GLN A 432 -11.41 -10.65 13.83
C GLN A 432 -9.89 -10.56 13.65
N MET A 433 -9.14 -11.59 14.05
CA MET A 433 -7.69 -11.65 13.89
C MET A 433 -7.26 -12.02 12.47
N GLU A 434 -8.05 -12.84 11.76
CA GLU A 434 -7.69 -13.36 10.44
C GLU A 434 -7.41 -12.25 9.40
N PRO A 435 -8.24 -11.19 9.25
CA PRO A 435 -7.95 -10.10 8.32
C PRO A 435 -6.66 -9.34 8.67
N LEU A 436 -6.36 -9.18 9.96
CA LEU A 436 -5.13 -8.52 10.41
C LEU A 436 -3.90 -9.37 10.10
N LEU A 437 -4.01 -10.69 10.30
CA LEU A 437 -2.96 -11.65 9.97
C LEU A 437 -2.72 -11.72 8.46
N ARG A 438 -3.77 -11.77 7.64
CA ARG A 438 -3.66 -11.74 6.17
C ARG A 438 -2.95 -10.47 5.70
N CYS A 439 -3.34 -9.30 6.21
CA CYS A 439 -2.66 -8.03 5.90
C CYS A 439 -1.17 -8.07 6.28
N ALA A 440 -0.84 -8.57 7.48
CA ALA A 440 0.54 -8.70 7.94
C ALA A 440 1.39 -9.63 7.05
N ILE A 441 0.83 -10.79 6.66
CA ILE A 441 1.47 -11.75 5.76
C ILE A 441 1.69 -11.11 4.38
N GLU A 442 0.67 -10.43 3.83
CA GLU A 442 0.71 -9.81 2.50
C GLU A 442 1.87 -8.81 2.37
N GLY A 443 2.01 -7.89 3.34
CA GLY A 443 3.07 -6.88 3.28
C GLY A 443 4.48 -7.46 3.45
N ARG A 444 4.64 -8.54 4.23
CA ARG A 444 5.94 -9.23 4.36
C ARG A 444 6.25 -10.09 3.13
N LYS A 445 5.25 -10.77 2.56
CA LYS A 445 5.36 -11.49 1.28
C LYS A 445 5.87 -10.57 0.19
N ARG A 446 5.30 -9.37 0.07
CA ARG A 446 5.76 -8.37 -0.90
C ARG A 446 7.25 -8.01 -0.72
N VAL A 447 7.78 -7.94 0.49
CA VAL A 447 9.23 -7.73 0.71
C VAL A 447 10.02 -8.95 0.24
N LYS A 448 9.64 -10.15 0.69
CA LYS A 448 10.40 -11.39 0.46
C LYS A 448 10.40 -11.82 -1.01
N ASP A 449 9.29 -11.67 -1.71
CA ASP A 449 9.19 -12.03 -3.12
C ASP A 449 10.07 -11.11 -3.98
N GLN A 450 10.18 -9.82 -3.64
CA GLN A 450 11.12 -8.92 -4.31
C GLN A 450 12.58 -9.23 -3.94
N LEU A 451 12.87 -9.63 -2.70
CA LEU A 451 14.21 -10.10 -2.32
C LEU A 451 14.66 -11.31 -3.15
N CYS A 452 13.78 -12.28 -3.38
CA CYS A 452 14.07 -13.44 -4.24
C CYS A 452 14.30 -13.04 -5.70
N ARG A 453 13.77 -11.89 -6.16
CA ARG A 453 14.08 -11.34 -7.49
C ARG A 453 15.42 -10.61 -7.55
N ILE A 454 15.78 -9.90 -6.48
CA ILE A 454 17.03 -9.13 -6.41
C ILE A 454 18.23 -10.07 -6.17
N ASP A 455 18.04 -11.12 -5.38
CA ASP A 455 19.09 -12.07 -5.00
C ASP A 455 18.63 -13.51 -5.22
N SER A 456 19.17 -14.15 -6.25
CA SER A 456 18.83 -15.53 -6.64
C SER A 456 19.27 -16.58 -5.62
N THR A 457 20.11 -16.23 -4.65
CA THR A 457 20.53 -17.16 -3.58
C THR A 457 19.48 -17.29 -2.47
N MET A 458 18.48 -16.41 -2.45
CA MET A 458 17.41 -16.44 -1.46
C MET A 458 16.42 -17.58 -1.72
N ALA A 459 16.27 -18.46 -0.72
CA ALA A 459 15.24 -19.49 -0.77
C ALA A 459 13.83 -18.88 -0.83
N ALA A 460 13.03 -19.36 -1.78
CA ALA A 460 11.59 -19.11 -1.81
C ALA A 460 10.91 -19.77 -0.60
N VAL A 461 9.91 -19.10 -0.06
CA VAL A 461 9.15 -19.56 1.11
C VAL A 461 7.67 -19.46 0.84
N ASP A 462 6.89 -20.32 1.50
CA ASP A 462 5.44 -20.32 1.40
C ASP A 462 4.83 -19.36 2.43
N PHE A 463 4.09 -18.35 1.93
CA PHE A 463 3.35 -17.38 2.73
C PHE A 463 1.89 -17.82 2.92
N SER A 464 1.72 -19.03 3.45
CA SER A 464 0.43 -19.58 3.86
C SER A 464 0.29 -19.64 5.38
N TYR A 465 -0.95 -19.76 5.84
CA TYR A 465 -1.25 -20.11 7.23
C TYR A 465 -2.37 -21.17 7.29
N THR A 466 -2.37 -21.97 8.35
CA THR A 466 -3.40 -22.98 8.59
C THR A 466 -4.24 -22.58 9.80
N ARG A 467 -5.56 -22.57 9.64
CA ARG A 467 -6.50 -22.36 10.76
C ARG A 467 -6.55 -23.61 11.64
N ALA A 468 -6.59 -23.44 12.95
CA ALA A 468 -6.70 -24.52 13.91
C ALA A 468 -7.94 -25.37 13.61
N GLY A 469 -7.75 -26.68 13.41
CA GLY A 469 -8.83 -27.61 13.02
C GLY A 469 -9.05 -27.75 11.51
N SER A 470 -8.42 -26.92 10.68
CA SER A 470 -8.35 -27.12 9.23
C SER A 470 -7.11 -27.93 8.85
N VAL A 471 -7.22 -28.73 7.79
CA VAL A 471 -6.09 -29.43 7.16
C VAL A 471 -5.51 -28.60 6.02
N GLU A 472 -6.34 -27.81 5.35
CA GLU A 472 -5.93 -27.05 4.17
C GLU A 472 -5.28 -25.71 4.58
N PRO A 473 -4.05 -25.43 4.12
CA PRO A 473 -3.43 -24.13 4.28
C PRO A 473 -4.09 -23.09 3.37
N VAL A 474 -4.18 -21.86 3.87
CA VAL A 474 -4.68 -20.70 3.13
C VAL A 474 -3.48 -19.91 2.63
N ALA A 475 -3.28 -19.89 1.30
CA ALA A 475 -2.27 -19.04 0.67
C ALA A 475 -2.70 -17.57 0.71
N VAL A 476 -1.75 -16.68 1.02
CA VAL A 476 -1.97 -15.22 0.96
C VAL A 476 -1.32 -14.69 -0.31
N HIS A 477 -2.13 -14.10 -1.19
CA HIS A 477 -1.67 -13.46 -2.42
C HIS A 477 -1.51 -11.95 -2.21
N VAL A 478 -0.60 -11.35 -2.98
CA VAL A 478 -0.50 -9.89 -3.06
C VAL A 478 -1.28 -9.38 -4.27
N LEU A 479 -1.82 -8.17 -4.23
CA LEU A 479 -2.62 -7.64 -5.34
C LEU A 479 -1.86 -7.64 -6.68
N GLU A 480 -0.55 -7.44 -6.65
CA GLU A 480 0.29 -7.45 -7.86
C GLU A 480 0.41 -8.84 -8.50
N GLU A 481 0.28 -9.89 -7.69
CA GLU A 481 0.27 -11.29 -8.13
C GLU A 481 -1.07 -11.61 -8.81
N ASP A 482 -2.18 -11.12 -8.26
CA ASP A 482 -3.53 -11.34 -8.81
C ASP A 482 -3.78 -10.53 -10.08
N ASP A 483 -3.37 -9.25 -10.09
CA ASP A 483 -3.60 -8.34 -11.23
C ASP A 483 -2.62 -8.61 -12.39
N TYR A 484 -1.40 -9.09 -12.09
CA TYR A 484 -0.32 -9.26 -13.08
C TYR A 484 0.47 -10.59 -12.92
N PRO A 485 -0.18 -11.76 -12.90
CA PRO A 485 0.46 -13.04 -12.56
C PRO A 485 1.66 -13.39 -13.45
N GLU A 486 1.52 -13.24 -14.76
CA GLU A 486 2.61 -13.48 -15.73
C GLU A 486 3.79 -12.53 -15.51
N LEU A 487 3.52 -11.32 -15.03
CA LEU A 487 4.58 -10.34 -14.77
C LEU A 487 5.21 -10.54 -13.40
N TYR A 488 4.44 -11.08 -12.45
CA TYR A 488 4.88 -11.30 -11.09
C TYR A 488 5.80 -12.53 -10.98
N TRP A 489 5.52 -13.60 -11.71
CA TRP A 489 6.30 -14.84 -11.65
C TRP A 489 7.27 -15.03 -12.82
N ARG A 490 7.69 -13.93 -13.48
CA ARG A 490 8.64 -13.97 -14.60
C ARG A 490 9.89 -14.78 -14.24
N GLY A 491 10.21 -15.77 -15.06
CA GLY A 491 11.36 -16.65 -14.87
C GLY A 491 11.13 -17.85 -13.94
N GLY A 492 9.93 -18.04 -13.40
CA GLY A 492 9.59 -19.18 -12.51
C GLY A 492 8.48 -20.11 -13.01
N HIS A 493 7.97 -19.90 -14.23
CA HIS A 493 6.83 -20.63 -14.76
C HIS A 493 7.18 -21.97 -15.44
N ASP A 494 8.47 -22.29 -15.63
CA ASP A 494 8.89 -23.56 -16.26
C ASP A 494 9.12 -24.69 -15.23
N GLU A 495 9.27 -24.41 -13.93
CA GLU A 495 9.60 -25.48 -12.95
C GLU A 495 8.44 -25.92 -12.05
N ARG A 496 7.38 -25.12 -11.89
CA ARG A 496 6.27 -25.47 -10.98
C ARG A 496 5.19 -26.33 -11.63
N ASP A 497 4.95 -26.16 -12.93
CA ASP A 497 3.93 -26.94 -13.67
C ASP A 497 4.42 -28.36 -14.05
N GLU A 498 5.73 -28.62 -14.06
CA GLU A 498 6.28 -29.97 -14.28
C GLU A 498 6.26 -30.83 -13.01
N ALA A 499 6.37 -30.22 -11.82
CA ALA A 499 6.37 -30.96 -10.55
C ALA A 499 5.00 -31.58 -10.18
N GLU A 500 3.90 -31.03 -10.70
CA GLU A 500 2.54 -31.58 -10.50
C GLU A 500 2.13 -32.61 -11.57
N ARG A 501 2.95 -32.84 -12.60
CA ARG A 501 2.67 -33.82 -13.67
C ARG A 501 3.76 -34.89 -13.80
N GLY A 502 3.72 -35.86 -12.90
CA GLY A 502 4.09 -37.23 -13.22
C GLY A 502 5.44 -37.72 -12.69
N THR A 503 5.41 -38.28 -11.48
CA THR A 503 6.40 -39.28 -11.06
C THR A 503 5.95 -40.68 -11.47
N VAL A 504 6.49 -41.20 -12.57
CA VAL A 504 6.84 -42.62 -12.70
C VAL A 504 8.16 -42.70 -13.46
N ALA A 505 9.28 -42.84 -12.73
CA ALA A 505 10.55 -43.21 -13.32
C ALA A 505 10.68 -44.75 -13.39
N PRO A 506 11.49 -45.25 -14.34
CA PRO A 506 12.47 -46.24 -13.91
C PRO A 506 13.89 -45.93 -14.42
N VAL A 507 14.78 -45.78 -13.43
CA VAL A 507 16.15 -46.32 -13.27
C VAL A 507 17.00 -46.58 -14.52
N ALA A 508 18.16 -45.90 -14.59
CA ALA A 508 19.44 -46.52 -14.94
C ALA A 508 20.61 -45.78 -14.25
N LEU A 509 21.56 -46.57 -13.76
CA LEU A 509 22.72 -46.23 -12.94
C LEU A 509 23.98 -45.92 -13.76
N ALA A 510 24.86 -45.15 -13.11
CA ALA A 510 26.33 -45.16 -13.13
C ALA A 510 27.08 -44.30 -14.17
N ASP A 511 27.80 -43.31 -13.60
CA ASP A 511 29.25 -43.02 -13.69
C ASP A 511 29.86 -42.76 -15.09
N ASP A 512 30.82 -41.86 -15.32
CA ASP A 512 31.75 -41.12 -14.46
C ASP A 512 32.26 -39.88 -15.21
N ALA A 513 33.01 -39.07 -14.48
CA ALA A 513 33.45 -37.71 -14.68
C ALA A 513 34.30 -37.36 -15.93
N SER A 514 34.27 -36.03 -16.21
CA SER A 514 35.43 -35.11 -16.19
C SER A 514 35.74 -34.31 -17.46
N LEU A 515 35.52 -32.98 -17.31
CA LEU A 515 36.45 -31.85 -17.55
C LEU A 515 36.94 -31.49 -18.97
N GLY A 516 36.80 -30.19 -19.29
CA GLY A 516 37.57 -29.45 -20.32
C GLY A 516 36.68 -28.70 -21.32
N VAL A 517 36.24 -27.47 -21.07
CA VAL A 517 36.93 -26.17 -21.29
C VAL A 517 37.10 -25.79 -22.78
N GLU A 518 36.55 -24.60 -23.06
CA GLU A 518 36.85 -23.61 -24.11
C GLU A 518 36.22 -23.66 -25.52
N LYS A 519 35.43 -22.60 -25.76
CA LYS A 519 35.43 -21.65 -26.89
C LYS A 519 35.73 -22.17 -28.30
N VAL A 520 34.89 -21.77 -29.26
CA VAL A 520 35.12 -20.58 -30.11
C VAL A 520 34.00 -20.52 -31.16
N ASP A 521 33.47 -19.31 -31.33
CA ASP A 521 32.59 -18.86 -32.41
C ASP A 521 33.11 -19.25 -33.81
N ASN A 522 32.19 -19.43 -34.76
CA ASN A 522 32.51 -19.03 -36.12
C ASN A 522 31.30 -18.40 -36.81
N THR A 523 31.38 -17.09 -36.93
CA THR A 523 30.71 -16.24 -37.92
C THR A 523 31.15 -16.58 -39.34
N THR A 524 30.27 -16.42 -40.33
CA THR A 524 30.64 -15.86 -41.65
C THR A 524 29.43 -15.38 -42.43
N SER A 525 29.51 -14.14 -42.94
CA SER A 525 29.27 -13.71 -44.33
C SER A 525 29.12 -12.16 -44.33
N ASP A 526 30.12 -11.38 -44.80
CA ASP A 526 30.34 -10.91 -46.19
C ASP A 526 29.35 -9.79 -46.59
N VAL A 527 29.65 -8.65 -47.26
CA VAL A 527 30.56 -8.25 -48.38
C VAL A 527 30.69 -6.66 -48.40
N PRO A 528 31.28 -5.91 -49.38
CA PRO A 528 32.63 -5.31 -49.37
C PRO A 528 32.77 -3.80 -49.80
N ALA A 529 34.02 -3.42 -50.16
CA ALA A 529 34.52 -2.35 -51.06
C ALA A 529 35.12 -1.11 -50.34
N GLY A 530 36.28 -0.54 -50.70
CA GLY A 530 37.25 -0.79 -51.78
C GLY A 530 38.46 0.18 -51.65
N ASP A 531 39.44 0.01 -52.54
CA ASP A 531 40.59 0.88 -52.86
C ASP A 531 41.72 1.03 -51.82
N SER A 532 43.03 1.12 -52.15
CA SER A 532 43.84 0.86 -53.36
C SER A 532 45.32 1.11 -52.98
N ILE A 533 46.27 0.52 -53.72
CA ILE A 533 47.72 0.87 -53.84
C ILE A 533 48.60 0.49 -52.62
N GLY A 534 49.73 -0.25 -52.68
CA GLY A 534 50.53 -0.80 -53.77
C GLY A 534 52.03 -0.77 -53.38
N SER A 535 52.67 -1.94 -53.17
CA SER A 535 54.11 -2.28 -53.39
C SER A 535 54.41 -3.69 -52.79
N VAL A 536 54.62 -4.75 -53.57
CA VAL A 536 55.82 -5.15 -54.38
C VAL A 536 56.97 -5.59 -53.46
N ASP A 537 57.08 -6.89 -53.11
CA ASP A 537 57.93 -7.96 -53.71
C ASP A 537 58.97 -8.36 -52.62
N ASP A 538 59.51 -9.57 -52.46
CA ASP A 538 59.75 -10.68 -53.38
C ASP A 538 60.12 -11.97 -52.59
N LYS A 539 59.78 -13.13 -53.18
CA LYS A 539 60.39 -14.49 -53.14
C LYS A 539 60.68 -15.21 -51.80
N ALA A 540 60.10 -16.39 -51.51
CA ALA A 540 60.06 -17.69 -52.21
C ALA A 540 61.35 -18.54 -52.12
N ALA A 541 61.24 -19.73 -51.49
CA ALA A 541 61.65 -21.04 -52.03
C ALA A 541 61.51 -22.14 -50.96
N ALA A 542 60.84 -23.25 -51.29
CA ALA A 542 61.40 -24.61 -51.30
C ALA A 542 60.33 -25.72 -51.11
N SER A 543 60.19 -26.53 -52.15
CA SER A 543 59.77 -27.95 -52.21
C SER A 543 60.73 -28.85 -51.40
N ALA A 544 60.58 -30.15 -51.14
CA ALA A 544 59.81 -31.30 -51.64
C ALA A 544 59.96 -32.48 -50.63
N ASP A 545 59.09 -33.49 -50.70
CA ASP A 545 59.38 -34.97 -50.67
C ASP A 545 58.07 -35.74 -50.29
N VAL A 546 57.50 -36.69 -51.06
CA VAL A 546 57.96 -38.05 -51.51
C VAL A 546 58.00 -39.02 -50.30
N THR A 547 57.35 -40.20 -50.17
CA THR A 547 56.61 -41.14 -51.05
C THR A 547 55.96 -42.31 -50.25
N HIS A 548 54.99 -43.02 -50.89
CA HIS A 548 54.71 -44.49 -50.90
C HIS A 548 54.16 -45.21 -49.64
N LYS A 549 53.27 -46.24 -49.67
CA LYS A 549 52.70 -47.19 -50.67
C LYS A 549 51.49 -47.94 -49.99
N VAL A 550 50.32 -48.15 -50.63
CA VAL A 550 49.78 -49.44 -51.21
C VAL A 550 49.03 -50.33 -50.18
N ASP A 551 47.83 -50.93 -50.36
CA ASP A 551 47.22 -51.72 -51.47
C ASP A 551 45.67 -51.91 -51.33
N ASN A 552 44.93 -51.92 -52.47
CA ASN A 552 43.84 -52.80 -52.97
C ASN A 552 42.61 -53.26 -52.12
N ALA A 553 41.41 -53.55 -52.66
CA ALA A 553 40.77 -53.48 -53.99
C ALA A 553 39.26 -53.88 -53.95
N ASN A 554 38.49 -53.36 -54.94
CA ASN A 554 37.33 -53.93 -55.70
C ASN A 554 36.03 -54.37 -54.97
N GLU A 555 34.80 -54.25 -55.52
CA GLU A 555 34.34 -54.27 -56.91
C GLU A 555 32.83 -53.86 -57.03
N THR A 556 32.44 -53.25 -58.18
CA THR A 556 31.20 -53.39 -59.02
C THR A 556 29.78 -53.35 -58.38
N GLU A 557 28.65 -52.95 -59.01
CA GLU A 557 28.24 -52.61 -60.39
C GLU A 557 26.86 -51.89 -60.38
N SER A 558 26.67 -51.03 -61.37
CA SER A 558 25.46 -50.54 -62.08
C SER A 558 24.06 -51.16 -61.84
N SER A 559 22.99 -50.34 -61.83
CA SER A 559 21.96 -50.29 -62.91
C SER A 559 20.70 -49.47 -62.54
N SER A 560 20.30 -48.57 -63.45
CA SER A 560 18.94 -48.00 -63.57
C SER A 560 18.12 -48.88 -64.55
N PRO A 561 16.76 -48.80 -64.59
CA PRO A 561 16.10 -47.92 -65.58
C PRO A 561 14.77 -47.29 -65.10
N VAL A 562 14.41 -46.04 -65.47
CA VAL A 562 13.68 -45.52 -66.67
C VAL A 562 12.31 -46.18 -66.96
N LEU A 563 11.18 -45.44 -66.83
CA LEU A 563 10.36 -44.90 -67.96
C LEU A 563 9.03 -44.24 -67.51
N ALA A 564 8.70 -43.15 -68.22
CA ALA A 564 7.40 -42.45 -68.29
C ALA A 564 6.34 -43.31 -69.05
N THR A 565 5.02 -43.10 -69.03
CA THR A 565 4.26 -41.92 -69.50
C THR A 565 2.75 -42.07 -69.21
N GLU A 566 2.06 -40.92 -69.26
CA GLU A 566 0.72 -40.68 -69.81
C GLU A 566 -0.57 -40.74 -68.96
N SER A 567 -1.39 -39.74 -69.29
CA SER A 567 -2.61 -39.23 -68.70
C SER A 567 -3.88 -39.94 -69.16
N THR A 568 -4.86 -40.10 -68.27
CA THR A 568 -6.29 -40.06 -68.63
C THR A 568 -7.16 -39.70 -67.41
N ALA A 569 -8.11 -38.81 -67.63
CA ALA A 569 -9.09 -38.34 -66.65
C ALA A 569 -10.16 -39.41 -66.37
N THR A 570 -10.70 -39.47 -65.13
CA THR A 570 -12.11 -39.15 -64.76
C THR A 570 -12.43 -39.58 -63.30
N SER A 571 -13.19 -38.71 -62.62
CA SER A 571 -14.05 -38.89 -61.41
C SER A 571 -13.47 -39.07 -59.99
N LEU A 572 -13.40 -37.93 -59.28
CA LEU A 572 -14.06 -37.61 -57.99
C LEU A 572 -14.08 -38.66 -56.85
N SER A 573 -13.26 -38.41 -55.82
CA SER A 573 -13.72 -38.54 -54.42
C SER A 573 -13.18 -37.38 -53.59
N THR A 574 -14.11 -36.68 -52.94
CA THR A 574 -13.96 -35.41 -52.25
C THR A 574 -13.48 -35.66 -50.83
N LEU A 575 -12.24 -35.27 -50.49
CA LEU A 575 -11.84 -35.08 -49.09
C LEU A 575 -12.28 -33.68 -48.65
N ALA A 576 -13.33 -33.64 -47.83
CA ALA A 576 -13.94 -32.42 -47.32
C ALA A 576 -12.93 -31.60 -46.48
N ARG A 577 -12.81 -30.31 -46.81
CA ARG A 577 -12.18 -29.29 -45.94
C ARG A 577 -13.00 -29.17 -44.66
N VAL A 578 -12.37 -29.37 -43.50
CA VAL A 578 -12.96 -28.99 -42.20
C VAL A 578 -13.13 -27.47 -42.16
N PRO A 579 -14.34 -26.94 -41.88
CA PRO A 579 -14.54 -25.50 -41.80
C PRO A 579 -13.86 -24.90 -40.56
N SER A 580 -13.20 -23.76 -40.72
CA SER A 580 -12.63 -22.98 -39.62
C SER A 580 -13.75 -22.39 -38.74
N LEU A 581 -13.75 -22.70 -37.44
CA LEU A 581 -14.76 -22.20 -36.48
C LEU A 581 -14.82 -20.66 -36.47
N SER A 582 -16.05 -20.13 -36.46
CA SER A 582 -16.32 -18.69 -36.32
C SER A 582 -15.83 -18.16 -34.96
N PRO A 583 -15.62 -16.83 -34.80
CA PRO A 583 -15.24 -16.25 -33.51
C PRO A 583 -16.22 -16.56 -32.37
N ILE A 584 -17.52 -16.64 -32.68
CA ILE A 584 -18.58 -16.99 -31.72
C ILE A 584 -18.49 -18.46 -31.32
N GLU A 585 -18.32 -19.36 -32.29
CA GLU A 585 -18.12 -20.79 -32.03
C GLU A 585 -16.86 -21.04 -31.19
N ARG A 586 -15.78 -20.30 -31.47
CA ARG A 586 -14.56 -20.35 -30.64
C ARG A 586 -14.82 -19.88 -29.21
N ALA A 587 -15.55 -18.78 -29.02
CA ALA A 587 -15.92 -18.32 -27.69
C ALA A 587 -16.78 -19.37 -26.95
N ALA A 588 -17.77 -19.97 -27.62
CA ALA A 588 -18.62 -21.01 -27.05
C ALA A 588 -17.83 -22.25 -26.60
N THR A 589 -16.78 -22.65 -27.36
CA THR A 589 -15.92 -23.77 -26.96
C THR A 589 -15.10 -23.54 -25.70
N THR A 590 -14.96 -22.29 -25.24
CA THR A 590 -14.27 -21.97 -23.99
C THR A 590 -15.15 -22.08 -22.74
N ALA A 591 -16.48 -22.19 -22.91
CA ALA A 591 -17.41 -22.31 -21.80
C ALA A 591 -17.28 -23.66 -21.09
N LYS A 592 -17.10 -23.63 -19.77
CA LYS A 592 -16.95 -24.82 -18.92
C LYS A 592 -17.73 -24.63 -17.63
N GLU A 593 -18.23 -25.73 -17.07
CA GLU A 593 -18.78 -25.70 -15.72
C GLU A 593 -17.68 -25.37 -14.71
N GLY A 594 -18.05 -24.67 -13.65
CA GLY A 594 -17.10 -24.31 -12.61
C GLY A 594 -17.59 -23.20 -11.69
N HIS A 595 -16.73 -22.86 -10.75
CA HIS A 595 -16.95 -21.80 -9.79
C HIS A 595 -15.74 -20.87 -9.83
N VAL A 596 -15.98 -19.56 -9.88
CA VAL A 596 -14.94 -18.54 -9.82
C VAL A 596 -15.27 -17.53 -8.75
N GLU A 597 -14.26 -17.17 -7.98
CA GLU A 597 -14.34 -16.15 -6.92
C GLU A 597 -13.44 -14.98 -7.31
N PHE A 598 -13.91 -13.78 -7.00
CA PHE A 598 -13.17 -12.54 -7.19
C PHE A 598 -13.05 -11.83 -5.86
N ALA A 599 -11.82 -11.48 -5.51
CA ALA A 599 -11.51 -10.77 -4.28
C ALA A 599 -11.94 -9.30 -4.36
N GLU A 600 -12.22 -8.69 -3.21
CA GLU A 600 -12.49 -7.26 -3.10
C GLU A 600 -11.32 -6.44 -3.70
N SER A 601 -11.66 -5.43 -4.49
CA SER A 601 -10.73 -4.51 -5.18
C SER A 601 -9.91 -5.10 -6.34
N GLN A 602 -10.12 -6.36 -6.72
CA GLN A 602 -9.44 -6.98 -7.88
C GLN A 602 -9.80 -6.26 -9.20
N ARG A 603 -8.87 -6.20 -10.16
CA ARG A 603 -9.12 -5.65 -11.50
C ARG A 603 -9.18 -6.75 -12.57
N GLY A 604 -9.54 -6.38 -13.80
CA GLY A 604 -9.56 -7.31 -14.93
C GLY A 604 -10.80 -8.19 -15.07
N ALA A 605 -11.73 -8.16 -14.10
CA ALA A 605 -13.05 -8.76 -14.25
C ALA A 605 -13.90 -7.93 -15.23
N THR A 606 -14.24 -8.52 -16.38
CA THR A 606 -15.06 -7.89 -17.43
C THR A 606 -16.23 -8.79 -17.76
N TYR A 607 -17.35 -8.21 -18.19
CA TYR A 607 -18.51 -9.01 -18.63
C TYR A 607 -18.18 -9.90 -19.83
N ASN A 608 -17.30 -9.46 -20.72
CA ASN A 608 -16.80 -10.33 -21.80
C ASN A 608 -16.10 -11.59 -21.26
N LYS A 609 -15.29 -11.46 -20.20
CA LYS A 609 -14.61 -12.62 -19.58
C LYS A 609 -15.58 -13.50 -18.79
N LEU A 610 -16.54 -12.90 -18.10
CA LEU A 610 -17.48 -13.60 -17.21
C LEU A 610 -18.62 -14.28 -17.96
N PHE A 611 -19.16 -13.62 -18.99
CA PHE A 611 -20.41 -14.04 -19.64
C PHE A 611 -20.24 -14.36 -21.12
N GLY A 612 -19.25 -13.77 -21.79
CA GLY A 612 -19.03 -13.93 -23.24
C GLY A 612 -19.09 -15.38 -23.74
N PRO A 613 -18.32 -16.33 -23.17
CA PRO A 613 -18.39 -17.73 -23.55
C PRO A 613 -19.76 -18.39 -23.36
N TYR A 614 -20.53 -17.97 -22.35
CA TYR A 614 -21.79 -18.60 -21.94
C TYR A 614 -23.00 -18.04 -22.68
N VAL A 615 -22.92 -16.80 -23.17
CA VAL A 615 -23.94 -16.19 -24.05
C VAL A 615 -23.61 -16.38 -25.54
N ALA A 616 -22.44 -16.95 -25.86
CA ALA A 616 -22.00 -17.13 -27.23
C ALA A 616 -23.00 -17.97 -28.05
N GLY A 617 -23.55 -17.37 -29.10
CA GLY A 617 -24.52 -18.01 -30.00
C GLY A 617 -25.94 -18.18 -29.42
N ALA A 618 -26.25 -17.60 -28.26
CA ALA A 618 -27.60 -17.66 -27.69
C ALA A 618 -28.58 -16.73 -28.41
N THR A 619 -29.84 -17.16 -28.57
CA THR A 619 -30.92 -16.34 -29.14
C THR A 619 -31.97 -15.94 -28.11
N GLN A 620 -32.05 -16.68 -26.99
CA GLN A 620 -32.93 -16.39 -25.86
C GLN A 620 -32.13 -16.36 -24.57
N ILE A 621 -32.13 -15.22 -23.89
CA ILE A 621 -31.39 -14.99 -22.64
C ILE A 621 -32.37 -14.46 -21.59
N THR A 622 -32.48 -15.14 -20.46
CA THR A 622 -33.22 -14.65 -19.28
C THR A 622 -32.23 -14.18 -18.23
N LEU A 623 -32.27 -12.89 -17.90
CA LEU A 623 -31.48 -12.28 -16.83
C LEU A 623 -32.40 -11.97 -15.64
N LYS A 624 -32.13 -12.60 -14.50
CA LYS A 624 -32.77 -12.28 -13.23
C LYS A 624 -31.79 -11.52 -12.35
N ASP A 625 -32.10 -10.25 -12.04
CA ASP A 625 -31.34 -9.42 -11.11
C ASP A 625 -32.28 -8.40 -10.43
N PRO A 626 -32.59 -8.55 -9.12
CA PRO A 626 -33.58 -7.72 -8.43
C PRO A 626 -33.14 -6.27 -8.16
N TYR A 627 -31.88 -5.94 -8.46
CA TYR A 627 -31.26 -4.66 -8.13
C TYR A 627 -30.98 -3.76 -9.33
N ILE A 628 -31.56 -3.99 -10.52
CA ILE A 628 -31.39 -3.04 -11.63
C ILE A 628 -32.33 -1.84 -11.47
N ARG A 629 -31.97 -0.90 -10.58
CA ARG A 629 -32.83 0.25 -10.19
C ARG A 629 -32.18 1.61 -10.47
N LYS A 630 -30.96 1.80 -9.96
CA LYS A 630 -30.21 3.06 -10.06
C LYS A 630 -29.53 3.22 -11.41
N THR A 631 -29.21 4.46 -11.80
CA THR A 631 -28.60 4.78 -13.11
C THR A 631 -27.31 3.99 -13.39
N TYR A 632 -26.43 3.81 -12.40
CA TYR A 632 -25.21 3.02 -12.59
C TYR A 632 -25.49 1.51 -12.76
N GLN A 633 -26.59 0.99 -12.22
CA GLN A 633 -27.01 -0.41 -12.38
C GLN A 633 -27.62 -0.63 -13.76
N VAL A 634 -28.39 0.35 -14.27
CA VAL A 634 -28.88 0.33 -15.65
C VAL A 634 -27.72 0.43 -16.66
N ARG A 635 -26.67 1.20 -16.34
CA ARG A 635 -25.44 1.21 -17.13
C ARG A 635 -24.78 -0.18 -17.19
N ASN A 636 -24.69 -0.87 -16.05
CA ASN A 636 -24.19 -2.24 -16.00
C ASN A 636 -25.03 -3.18 -16.88
N LEU A 637 -26.36 -3.03 -16.89
CA LEU A 637 -27.23 -3.75 -17.82
C LEU A 637 -26.87 -3.43 -19.29
N ALA A 638 -26.67 -2.16 -19.64
CA ALA A 638 -26.27 -1.78 -21.00
C ALA A 638 -24.94 -2.43 -21.42
N GLU A 639 -23.92 -2.40 -20.55
CA GLU A 639 -22.63 -3.04 -20.82
C GLU A 639 -22.72 -4.58 -20.90
N PHE A 640 -23.68 -5.20 -20.20
CA PHE A 640 -24.01 -6.62 -20.39
C PHE A 640 -24.62 -6.87 -21.77
N LEU A 641 -25.54 -6.03 -22.23
CA LEU A 641 -26.11 -6.14 -23.57
C LEU A 641 -25.07 -5.90 -24.68
N GLU A 642 -24.07 -5.06 -24.45
CA GLU A 642 -22.90 -4.93 -25.33
C GLU A 642 -22.09 -6.24 -25.42
N THR A 643 -21.98 -6.95 -24.29
CA THR A 643 -21.37 -8.28 -24.27
C THR A 643 -22.21 -9.26 -25.10
N VAL A 644 -23.53 -9.29 -24.90
CA VAL A 644 -24.44 -10.12 -25.71
C VAL A 644 -24.25 -9.81 -27.20
N TYR A 645 -24.33 -8.54 -27.59
CA TYR A 645 -24.14 -8.09 -28.98
C TYR A 645 -22.79 -8.53 -29.59
N THR A 646 -21.75 -8.62 -28.77
CA THR A 646 -20.41 -9.03 -29.23
C THR A 646 -20.32 -10.54 -29.49
N TYR A 647 -21.08 -11.35 -28.76
CA TYR A 647 -20.96 -12.81 -28.75
C TYR A 647 -22.16 -13.54 -29.38
N THR A 648 -23.20 -12.83 -29.83
CA THR A 648 -24.31 -13.41 -30.58
C THR A 648 -24.23 -13.11 -32.08
N ASN A 649 -24.96 -13.90 -32.87
CA ASN A 649 -24.98 -13.71 -34.32
C ASN A 649 -25.79 -12.45 -34.68
N ARG A 650 -25.24 -11.61 -35.56
CA ARG A 650 -25.88 -10.37 -36.00
C ARG A 650 -27.01 -10.59 -37.02
N SER A 651 -27.10 -11.79 -37.59
CA SER A 651 -28.17 -12.15 -38.53
C SER A 651 -29.45 -12.59 -37.83
N ASP A 652 -29.37 -12.89 -36.52
CA ASP A 652 -30.48 -13.39 -35.73
C ASP A 652 -30.93 -12.32 -34.72
N GLU A 653 -32.24 -12.18 -34.52
CA GLU A 653 -32.77 -11.34 -33.44
C GLU A 653 -32.56 -12.03 -32.10
N VAL A 654 -31.92 -11.35 -31.14
CA VAL A 654 -31.64 -11.91 -29.81
C VAL A 654 -32.62 -11.33 -28.81
N HIS A 655 -33.36 -12.20 -28.14
CA HIS A 655 -34.32 -11.81 -27.11
C HIS A 655 -33.67 -11.89 -25.72
N VAL A 656 -33.65 -10.76 -25.02
CA VAL A 656 -33.19 -10.68 -23.63
C VAL A 656 -34.37 -10.33 -22.74
N HIS A 657 -34.71 -11.19 -21.79
CA HIS A 657 -35.78 -10.98 -20.83
C HIS A 657 -35.21 -10.67 -19.44
N LEU A 658 -35.45 -9.46 -18.93
CA LEU A 658 -35.00 -8.99 -17.63
C LEU A 658 -36.10 -9.14 -16.57
N ILE A 659 -35.80 -9.84 -15.48
CA ILE A 659 -36.63 -9.92 -14.29
C ILE A 659 -35.95 -9.11 -13.19
N THR A 660 -36.54 -7.98 -12.79
CA THR A 660 -35.96 -7.04 -11.79
C THR A 660 -36.99 -6.59 -10.75
N GLY A 661 -36.52 -5.97 -9.66
CA GLY A 661 -37.38 -5.35 -8.66
C GLY A 661 -37.74 -3.90 -9.01
N CYS A 662 -38.91 -3.45 -8.60
CA CYS A 662 -39.34 -2.06 -8.74
C CYS A 662 -38.61 -1.15 -7.72
N ASP A 663 -38.22 0.05 -8.14
CA ASP A 663 -37.72 1.11 -7.25
C ASP A 663 -38.87 1.75 -6.48
N GLU A 664 -38.78 1.78 -5.15
CA GLU A 664 -39.83 2.33 -4.27
C GLU A 664 -39.82 3.86 -4.26
N GLU A 665 -38.67 4.49 -4.49
CA GLU A 665 -38.49 5.94 -4.35
C GLU A 665 -38.63 6.66 -5.70
N TYR A 666 -38.14 6.06 -6.79
CA TYR A 666 -38.17 6.65 -8.14
C TYR A 666 -38.54 5.65 -9.26
N PRO A 667 -39.75 5.04 -9.24
CA PRO A 667 -40.16 4.04 -10.22
C PRO A 667 -40.19 4.58 -11.66
N ASP A 668 -40.69 5.81 -11.87
CA ASP A 668 -40.78 6.42 -13.20
C ASP A 668 -39.40 6.58 -13.85
N ARG A 669 -38.40 7.00 -13.06
CA ARG A 669 -37.02 7.15 -13.54
C ARG A 669 -36.41 5.80 -13.93
N GLN A 670 -36.73 4.73 -13.19
CA GLN A 670 -36.28 3.38 -13.53
C GLN A 670 -36.88 2.93 -14.86
N ILE A 671 -38.19 3.12 -15.04
CA ILE A 671 -38.93 2.77 -16.27
C ILE A 671 -38.39 3.56 -17.47
N ASP A 672 -38.14 4.87 -17.31
CA ASP A 672 -37.57 5.71 -18.37
C ASP A 672 -36.19 5.21 -18.82
N ASN A 673 -35.30 4.91 -17.85
CA ASN A 673 -33.97 4.40 -18.15
C ASN A 673 -34.04 3.02 -18.87
N LEU A 674 -34.89 2.11 -18.40
CA LEU A 674 -35.06 0.79 -19.03
C LEU A 674 -35.66 0.91 -20.44
N SER A 675 -36.62 1.80 -20.64
CA SER A 675 -37.22 2.09 -21.95
C SER A 675 -36.19 2.67 -22.92
N GLN A 676 -35.29 3.53 -22.44
CA GLN A 676 -34.20 4.07 -23.23
C GLN A 676 -33.21 2.97 -23.65
N VAL A 677 -32.85 2.06 -22.75
CA VAL A 677 -32.00 0.91 -23.06
C VAL A 677 -32.70 0.00 -24.08
N GLN A 678 -33.98 -0.31 -23.88
CA GLN A 678 -34.79 -1.12 -24.80
C GLN A 678 -34.83 -0.52 -26.21
N ALA A 679 -35.10 0.77 -26.35
CA ALA A 679 -35.10 1.46 -27.64
C ALA A 679 -33.70 1.44 -28.31
N THR A 680 -32.64 1.66 -27.54
CA THR A 680 -31.26 1.73 -28.05
C THR A 680 -30.81 0.38 -28.60
N PHE A 681 -30.91 -0.68 -27.78
CA PHE A 681 -30.46 -2.02 -28.17
C PHE A 681 -31.40 -2.72 -29.15
N GLY A 682 -32.68 -2.32 -29.21
CA GLY A 682 -33.62 -2.77 -30.25
C GLY A 682 -33.15 -2.42 -31.66
N THR A 683 -32.54 -1.24 -31.86
CA THR A 683 -31.96 -0.88 -33.17
C THR A 683 -30.73 -1.71 -33.56
N LEU A 684 -30.12 -2.39 -32.59
CA LEU A 684 -28.94 -3.24 -32.76
C LEU A 684 -29.30 -4.74 -32.87
N GLY A 685 -30.59 -5.09 -32.98
CA GLY A 685 -31.05 -6.47 -33.10
C GLY A 685 -31.19 -7.22 -31.77
N ILE A 686 -31.21 -6.50 -30.64
CA ILE A 686 -31.44 -7.07 -29.31
C ILE A 686 -32.81 -6.61 -28.79
N ALA A 687 -33.77 -7.53 -28.77
CA ALA A 687 -35.11 -7.31 -28.25
C ALA A 687 -35.12 -7.48 -26.72
N LEU A 688 -34.90 -6.39 -25.99
CA LEU A 688 -35.01 -6.35 -24.53
C LEU A 688 -36.49 -6.28 -24.11
N THR A 689 -36.91 -7.19 -23.23
CA THR A 689 -38.19 -7.13 -22.51
C THR A 689 -37.89 -7.17 -21.01
N TYR A 690 -38.78 -6.61 -20.18
CA TYR A 690 -38.60 -6.67 -18.73
C TYR A 690 -39.93 -6.88 -18.00
N GLU A 691 -39.85 -7.52 -16.83
CA GLU A 691 -40.95 -7.62 -15.88
C GLU A 691 -40.47 -7.27 -14.46
N PHE A 692 -41.39 -6.71 -13.66
CA PHE A 692 -41.15 -6.47 -12.25
C PHE A 692 -41.64 -7.66 -11.44
N SER A 693 -40.75 -8.23 -10.62
CA SER A 693 -41.07 -9.36 -9.77
C SER A 693 -40.60 -9.10 -8.34
N GLU A 694 -41.48 -9.39 -7.38
CA GLU A 694 -41.15 -9.40 -5.94
C GLU A 694 -40.46 -10.71 -5.50
N SER A 695 -40.24 -11.65 -6.43
CA SER A 695 -39.77 -13.01 -6.12
C SER A 695 -38.26 -13.12 -5.89
N GLY A 696 -37.84 -12.88 -4.63
CA GLY A 696 -36.61 -13.38 -4.03
C GLY A 696 -35.28 -12.79 -4.53
N HIS A 697 -34.21 -13.03 -3.75
CA HIS A 697 -32.85 -12.51 -3.98
C HIS A 697 -32.03 -13.29 -5.03
N ASP A 698 -32.65 -14.21 -5.77
CA ASP A 698 -31.96 -15.06 -6.73
C ASP A 698 -31.47 -14.24 -7.93
N ARG A 699 -30.23 -14.51 -8.38
CA ARG A 699 -29.53 -13.75 -9.41
C ARG A 699 -28.93 -14.74 -10.40
N SER A 700 -29.43 -14.74 -11.63
CA SER A 700 -28.97 -15.69 -12.63
C SER A 700 -29.13 -15.23 -14.06
N ILE A 701 -28.27 -15.72 -14.95
CA ILE A 701 -28.43 -15.66 -16.41
C ILE A 701 -28.70 -17.07 -16.91
N VAL A 702 -29.76 -17.25 -17.70
CA VAL A 702 -30.12 -18.53 -18.32
C VAL A 702 -30.18 -18.33 -19.84
N THR A 703 -29.55 -19.21 -20.59
CA THR A 703 -29.54 -19.16 -22.07
C THR A 703 -30.21 -20.40 -22.66
N ASP A 704 -30.73 -20.26 -23.89
CA ASP A 704 -31.20 -21.37 -24.72
C ASP A 704 -30.10 -22.36 -25.12
N THR A 705 -28.84 -21.94 -25.09
CA THR A 705 -27.66 -22.82 -25.27
C THR A 705 -27.43 -23.79 -24.09
N GLY A 706 -28.28 -23.73 -23.06
CA GLY A 706 -28.29 -24.65 -21.93
C GLY A 706 -27.40 -24.22 -20.76
N TRP A 707 -26.91 -22.98 -20.74
CA TRP A 707 -26.10 -22.47 -19.63
C TRP A 707 -26.96 -21.76 -18.58
N ARG A 708 -26.61 -21.99 -17.31
CA ARG A 708 -27.11 -21.25 -16.16
C ARG A 708 -25.92 -20.68 -15.39
N VAL A 709 -25.84 -19.35 -15.33
CA VAL A 709 -24.82 -18.61 -14.59
C VAL A 709 -25.46 -18.04 -13.33
N ILE A 710 -25.01 -18.47 -12.16
CA ILE A 710 -25.49 -17.99 -10.85
C ILE A 710 -24.55 -16.90 -10.36
N LEU A 711 -25.10 -15.74 -9.99
CA LEU A 711 -24.33 -14.52 -9.70
C LEU A 711 -24.40 -14.16 -8.21
N GLY A 712 -23.26 -14.11 -7.54
CA GLY A 712 -23.20 -13.71 -6.12
C GLY A 712 -23.67 -12.28 -5.86
N ARG A 713 -23.50 -11.34 -6.81
CA ARG A 713 -23.91 -9.92 -6.69
C ARG A 713 -24.78 -9.39 -7.84
N GLY A 714 -25.19 -10.25 -8.77
CA GLY A 714 -25.85 -9.80 -10.00
C GLY A 714 -24.86 -9.09 -10.94
N LEU A 715 -25.33 -8.08 -11.67
CA LEU A 715 -24.48 -7.27 -12.54
C LEU A 715 -23.71 -6.18 -11.77
N ASP A 716 -24.09 -5.82 -10.54
CA ASP A 716 -23.44 -4.76 -9.75
C ASP A 716 -22.14 -5.19 -9.04
N ILE A 717 -21.20 -5.70 -9.83
CA ILE A 717 -19.91 -6.23 -9.36
C ILE A 717 -18.82 -5.17 -9.19
N TYR A 718 -18.96 -3.98 -9.78
CA TYR A 718 -17.92 -2.94 -9.74
C TYR A 718 -18.02 -2.04 -8.49
N GLN A 719 -16.87 -1.63 -7.95
CA GLN A 719 -16.78 -0.56 -6.97
C GLN A 719 -17.13 0.78 -7.61
N ARG A 720 -17.57 1.73 -6.77
CA ARG A 720 -17.93 3.07 -7.24
C ARG A 720 -16.68 3.80 -7.74
N TYR A 721 -16.80 4.47 -8.88
CA TYR A 721 -15.77 5.34 -9.43
C TYR A 721 -16.42 6.66 -9.89
N SER A 722 -15.62 7.73 -10.00
CA SER A 722 -16.12 9.01 -10.48
C SER A 722 -16.52 8.93 -11.95
N ASP A 723 -17.79 9.11 -12.25
CA ASP A 723 -18.38 9.13 -13.59
C ASP A 723 -18.63 10.55 -14.13
N ASN A 724 -18.37 11.57 -13.31
CA ASN A 724 -18.52 12.99 -13.68
C ASN A 724 -17.44 13.51 -14.64
N ASP A 725 -16.34 12.77 -14.83
CA ASP A 725 -15.27 13.13 -15.77
C ASP A 725 -15.30 12.21 -17.00
N TRP A 726 -15.67 12.77 -18.15
CA TRP A 726 -15.75 12.03 -19.41
C TRP A 726 -14.36 11.54 -19.90
N LEU A 727 -13.27 12.11 -19.40
CA LEU A 727 -11.90 11.67 -19.67
C LEU A 727 -11.47 10.49 -18.81
N ASN A 728 -12.22 10.13 -17.77
CA ASN A 728 -11.87 9.01 -16.89
C ASN A 728 -11.93 7.69 -17.67
N PRO A 729 -10.81 6.97 -17.87
CA PRO A 729 -10.79 5.73 -18.63
C PRO A 729 -11.61 4.61 -17.98
N LEU A 730 -11.85 4.67 -16.66
CA LEU A 730 -12.72 3.74 -15.94
C LEU A 730 -14.15 3.74 -16.50
N THR A 731 -14.61 4.84 -17.11
CA THR A 731 -15.93 4.90 -17.74
C THR A 731 -16.05 3.97 -18.94
N ARG A 732 -14.99 3.74 -19.70
CA ARG A 732 -15.03 2.98 -20.97
C ARG A 732 -14.35 1.62 -20.91
N GLN A 733 -13.54 1.38 -19.88
CA GLN A 733 -12.68 0.19 -19.79
C GLN A 733 -12.98 -0.58 -18.49
N GLN A 734 -13.85 -1.59 -18.58
CA GLN A 734 -14.20 -2.46 -17.46
C GLN A 734 -12.97 -3.11 -16.80
N LYS A 735 -11.95 -3.47 -17.60
CA LYS A 735 -10.72 -4.09 -17.09
C LYS A 735 -9.94 -3.24 -16.07
N LEU A 736 -10.15 -1.93 -16.07
CA LEU A 736 -9.50 -0.99 -15.16
C LEU A 736 -10.28 -0.79 -13.86
N ARG A 737 -11.54 -1.21 -13.82
CA ARG A 737 -12.44 -1.05 -12.67
C ARG A 737 -12.11 -2.09 -11.61
N ARG A 738 -12.15 -1.65 -10.36
CA ARG A 738 -12.06 -2.54 -9.19
C ARG A 738 -13.42 -3.19 -8.94
N VAL A 739 -13.44 -4.46 -8.56
CA VAL A 739 -14.68 -5.18 -8.20
C VAL A 739 -14.91 -5.23 -6.69
N LYS A 740 -16.18 -5.39 -6.30
CA LYS A 740 -16.58 -5.82 -4.94
C LYS A 740 -16.39 -7.33 -4.87
N GLU A 741 -16.15 -7.92 -3.70
CA GLU A 741 -16.06 -9.37 -3.54
C GLU A 741 -17.33 -10.08 -4.02
N PHE A 742 -17.18 -11.03 -4.95
CA PHE A 742 -18.29 -11.80 -5.51
C PHE A 742 -17.83 -13.15 -6.05
N SER A 743 -18.77 -14.08 -6.17
CA SER A 743 -18.55 -15.35 -6.84
C SER A 743 -19.53 -15.55 -8.00
N VAL A 744 -19.13 -16.37 -8.97
CA VAL A 744 -19.95 -16.76 -10.12
C VAL A 744 -19.86 -18.27 -10.29
N THR A 745 -21.01 -18.92 -10.43
CA THR A 745 -21.09 -20.37 -10.68
C THR A 745 -21.67 -20.62 -12.04
N TYR A 746 -21.00 -21.44 -12.85
CA TYR A 746 -21.42 -21.83 -14.19
C TYR A 746 -21.89 -23.28 -14.17
N GLN A 747 -23.13 -23.50 -14.58
CA GLN A 747 -23.76 -24.82 -14.62
C GLN A 747 -24.36 -25.04 -16.00
N ARG A 748 -24.28 -26.28 -16.51
CA ARG A 748 -25.03 -26.69 -17.69
C ARG A 748 -26.32 -27.37 -17.25
N ARG A 749 -27.41 -27.01 -17.91
CA ARG A 749 -28.75 -27.49 -17.58
C ARG A 749 -29.09 -28.82 -18.23
#